data_AF-A0A533QG90-F1
#
_entry.id   AF-A0A533QG90-F1
#
_cell.length_a   1.000
_cell.length_b   1.000
_cell.length_c   1.000
_cell.angle_alpha   90.00
_cell.angle_beta   90.00
_cell.angle_gamma   90.00
#
_symmetry.space_group_name_H-M   'P 1'
#
loop_
_entity.id
_entity.type
_entity.pdbx_description
1 polymer ?
#
loop_
_entity_poly.entity_id
_entity_poly.type
_entity_poly.pdbx_seq_one_letter_code
_entity_poly.pdbx_strand_id
1 'polypeptide(L)'
;MRIVIGSDHAGFELKEAVKAFLIEENRDVLDVGTYSKDPVDYPDYAEAVGTALRERRAERGIILCGSGVGASMAANRIPGIRAGLCHDTYSAHQGVEHDGMNVLVLGGRVVGIELARELIRAFLNASFTGEGRHLRRLAKMTAMENRLRALQVFGQSVWLDYIRRSLITSGELHRLIDEDGLRGVTSHPAIFEKAVAGSSDYKEILESPETRALDAKTLYENLAVSDIQHAADALRPVYEETLKRDGYVCLEVSPFLAHDTAGTMDEARRLWQTVGRDNLMIKIPATQQGIPAIHQLISEGINVNVTLLFAQEAYEQVAEAYIAGLEKFATRGGDLERVASVASFFISRIDSAIDGLITARLQVTTNAREQNLLRGLTGKVAIANAKLVYQRYQELFSDRRWQELAGQGAQAQRLLWASTSTKNPSYRDVAYVEELIGPDTVTTIPPATFGAFRNHGRPRASLTEDVDSACDTMRMLAEVGISMKDVTDKLLAEGVQLFSDAFDKLLKAVKKQSKEAGEGKINRLTYKLPDPLADAVKASLAEWHAQGKVRRLWGRDASLWTGRDEAQWLGWLGIPNGQLAHIQRLARITEVAKSARFSHVLLLGMGGSSLCPEVMKTTFGTIRGFPELHVLDSTDPAQVKTFENKIDLKNTLFIVSSKSGSTLEPNIFKQYFFDRVMQLVGMKEAGRRFITITDPGSKMQQVAEIDGFRHVFFGWANIGGRYSALSDFGLVPAAIMGVDVAKFLDRTEEMVYACMPSVPVEENPGVILGTILGVAANQFGRDKVTIITSPGIYDLGAWLEQMVAGSTGKEGKGLIPIDRESPGKPDVYDRDRIFVYLRLLSAPDAAQDRFIEDLEHAGLPVVHIVVDDPYNLGEEFFRWEIATAVAGSILGINPFDQPDVEASKASTRKLTAEYERNGTLPEEIPIFTGEGIKLFTDEKNAGALAKMVNDNPTLAGYLKAHLNRLSAGDYFALLAYIEMNEAHERKLQAIRHLVRDTMRVATCLQFGPRFLHSTGQVYKGGPNTGVFLQITCNDAIDLPVPGQKYTFGIVKAAQARGDFQVLAERNRRVLRVHLEADVGAGLTTLQKAITAALMS
;
A
#
# COMPACT_ATOMS: atom_id res chain seq x y z
N MET A 1 -8.10 -4.17 55.95
CA MET A 1 -9.54 -4.36 55.71
C MET A 1 -10.29 -3.09 56.08
N ARG A 2 -10.83 -2.38 55.09
CA ARG A 2 -11.77 -1.26 55.30
C ARG A 2 -13.21 -1.78 55.33
N ILE A 3 -13.99 -1.33 56.30
CA ILE A 3 -15.39 -1.74 56.53
C ILE A 3 -16.31 -0.56 56.30
N VAL A 4 -17.34 -0.71 55.48
CA VAL A 4 -18.41 0.30 55.38
C VAL A 4 -19.53 -0.04 56.35
N ILE A 5 -20.00 0.96 57.10
CA ILE A 5 -21.10 0.80 58.06
C ILE A 5 -22.21 1.81 57.77
N GLY A 6 -23.45 1.35 57.79
CA GLY A 6 -24.64 2.18 57.59
C GLY A 6 -25.74 1.84 58.58
N SER A 7 -26.52 2.83 58.99
CA SER A 7 -27.71 2.59 59.80
C SER A 7 -28.80 3.62 59.54
N ASP A 8 -30.05 3.21 59.73
CA ASP A 8 -31.15 4.14 59.98
C ASP A 8 -31.12 4.65 61.43
N HIS A 9 -32.08 5.50 61.77
CA HIS A 9 -32.24 6.06 63.12
C HIS A 9 -32.46 5.00 64.19
N ALA A 10 -33.09 3.87 63.86
CA ALA A 10 -33.38 2.80 64.80
C ALA A 10 -32.16 1.90 65.08
N GLY A 11 -31.19 1.85 64.16
CA GLY A 11 -29.89 1.18 64.34
C GLY A 11 -28.77 2.07 64.86
N PHE A 12 -28.99 3.40 64.98
CA PHE A 12 -27.95 4.39 65.26
C PHE A 12 -27.10 4.10 66.51
N GLU A 13 -27.73 3.76 67.64
CA GLU A 13 -26.98 3.49 68.88
C GLU A 13 -26.06 2.27 68.75
N LEU A 14 -26.56 1.20 68.11
CA LEU A 14 -25.75 0.01 67.86
C LEU A 14 -24.64 0.31 66.84
N LYS A 15 -24.88 1.19 65.86
CA LYS A 15 -23.86 1.63 64.89
C LYS A 15 -22.70 2.33 65.56
N GLU A 16 -22.96 3.27 66.47
CA GLU A 16 -21.89 3.97 67.17
C GLU A 16 -21.07 3.01 68.05
N ALA A 17 -21.72 2.06 68.74
CA ALA A 17 -21.03 1.03 69.51
C ALA A 17 -20.19 0.09 68.63
N VAL A 18 -20.72 -0.34 67.48
CA VAL A 18 -20.00 -1.17 66.51
C VAL A 18 -18.84 -0.41 65.87
N LYS A 19 -19.02 0.86 65.52
CA LYS A 19 -17.96 1.71 64.96
C LYS A 19 -16.79 1.84 65.93
N ALA A 20 -17.07 2.12 67.21
CA ALA A 20 -16.05 2.17 68.24
C ALA A 20 -15.29 0.83 68.35
N PHE A 21 -16.02 -0.29 68.36
CA PHE A 21 -15.44 -1.63 68.38
C PHE A 21 -14.54 -1.94 67.17
N LEU A 22 -14.96 -1.58 65.96
CA LEU A 22 -14.15 -1.79 64.75
C LEU A 22 -12.85 -0.98 64.78
N ILE A 23 -12.89 0.25 65.31
CA ILE A 23 -11.71 1.09 65.52
C ILE A 23 -10.78 0.46 66.56
N GLU A 24 -11.31 -0.06 67.66
CA GLU A 24 -10.55 -0.81 68.68
C GLU A 24 -9.84 -2.05 68.09
N GLU A 25 -10.48 -2.73 67.13
CA GLU A 25 -9.92 -3.87 66.38
C GLU A 25 -9.01 -3.45 65.22
N ASN A 26 -8.53 -2.19 65.19
CA ASN A 26 -7.67 -1.62 64.15
C ASN A 26 -8.22 -1.77 62.72
N ARG A 27 -9.54 -1.65 62.55
CA ARG A 27 -10.19 -1.61 61.23
C ARG A 27 -10.41 -0.17 60.79
N ASP A 28 -10.23 0.08 59.49
CA ASP A 28 -10.60 1.35 58.87
C ASP A 28 -12.10 1.35 58.60
N VAL A 29 -12.81 2.40 59.03
CA VAL A 29 -14.28 2.45 59.01
C VAL A 29 -14.79 3.61 58.16
N LEU A 30 -15.61 3.28 57.17
CA LEU A 30 -16.34 4.21 56.34
C LEU A 30 -17.80 4.28 56.82
N ASP A 31 -18.15 5.31 57.60
CA ASP A 31 -19.50 5.52 58.12
C ASP A 31 -20.34 6.30 57.12
N VAL A 32 -21.32 5.62 56.50
CA VAL A 32 -22.28 6.20 55.56
C VAL A 32 -23.70 6.22 56.13
N GLY A 33 -23.87 5.93 57.43
CA GLY A 33 -25.17 5.88 58.11
C GLY A 33 -25.70 7.25 58.55
N THR A 34 -26.84 7.26 59.24
CA THR A 34 -27.32 8.48 59.91
C THR A 34 -26.41 8.90 61.05
N TYR A 35 -26.38 10.20 61.38
CA TYR A 35 -25.61 10.77 62.49
C TYR A 35 -26.48 11.20 63.68
N SER A 36 -27.79 10.94 63.64
CA SER A 36 -28.71 11.26 64.72
C SER A 36 -29.79 10.19 64.92
N LYS A 37 -30.63 10.39 65.93
CA LYS A 37 -31.82 9.56 66.19
C LYS A 37 -33.07 10.06 65.44
N ASP A 38 -32.92 11.07 64.59
CA ASP A 38 -34.04 11.65 63.85
C ASP A 38 -34.54 10.65 62.78
N PRO A 39 -35.85 10.51 62.57
CA PRO A 39 -36.40 9.54 61.64
C PRO A 39 -35.83 9.67 60.21
N VAL A 40 -35.33 8.55 59.69
CA VAL A 40 -34.80 8.36 58.33
C VAL A 40 -35.07 6.92 57.87
N ASP A 41 -35.02 6.67 56.57
CA ASP A 41 -35.38 5.39 55.98
C ASP A 41 -34.16 4.48 55.71
N TYR A 42 -34.27 3.20 56.05
CA TYR A 42 -33.18 2.22 55.88
C TYR A 42 -32.75 1.93 54.43
N PRO A 43 -33.58 2.04 53.37
CA PRO A 43 -33.14 1.74 52.00
C PRO A 43 -32.00 2.63 51.53
N ASP A 44 -32.01 3.92 51.87
CA ASP A 44 -30.98 4.88 51.46
C ASP A 44 -29.58 4.47 51.98
N TYR A 45 -29.54 3.97 53.22
CA TYR A 45 -28.30 3.49 53.83
C TYR A 45 -27.88 2.11 53.34
N ALA A 46 -28.83 1.25 52.98
CA ALA A 46 -28.53 -0.01 52.30
C ALA A 46 -27.91 0.25 50.92
N GLU A 47 -28.42 1.23 50.17
CA GLU A 47 -27.85 1.69 48.91
C GLU A 47 -26.46 2.28 49.11
N ALA A 48 -26.27 3.18 50.08
CA ALA A 48 -24.96 3.78 50.36
C ALA A 48 -23.88 2.73 50.70
N VAL A 49 -24.22 1.72 51.52
CA VAL A 49 -23.33 0.59 51.83
C VAL A 49 -23.06 -0.26 50.59
N GLY A 50 -24.11 -0.60 49.83
CA GLY A 50 -23.96 -1.39 48.60
C GLY A 50 -23.09 -0.70 47.56
N THR A 51 -23.29 0.61 47.35
CA THR A 51 -22.48 1.45 46.44
C THR A 51 -21.03 1.50 46.89
N ALA A 52 -20.76 1.68 48.18
CA ALA A 52 -19.39 1.67 48.71
C ALA A 52 -18.66 0.34 48.46
N LEU A 53 -19.38 -0.79 48.53
CA LEU A 53 -18.81 -2.10 48.22
C LEU A 53 -18.60 -2.31 46.71
N ARG A 54 -19.55 -1.88 45.88
CA ARG A 54 -19.42 -1.96 44.41
C ARG A 54 -18.28 -1.09 43.87
N GLU A 55 -18.08 0.09 44.46
CA GLU A 55 -16.98 1.01 44.16
C GLU A 55 -15.67 0.63 44.86
N ARG A 56 -15.63 -0.51 45.58
CA ARG A 56 -14.47 -0.99 46.34
C ARG A 56 -13.90 0.03 47.33
N ARG A 57 -14.72 0.97 47.79
CA ARG A 57 -14.39 1.88 48.90
C ARG A 57 -14.35 1.14 50.24
N ALA A 58 -14.84 -0.09 50.31
CA ALA A 58 -14.70 -1.01 51.44
C ALA A 58 -14.70 -2.48 50.96
N GLU A 59 -14.21 -3.39 51.81
CA GLU A 59 -14.11 -4.83 51.53
C GLU A 59 -15.32 -5.63 52.06
N ARG A 60 -15.95 -5.15 53.14
CA ARG A 60 -17.14 -5.74 53.77
C ARG A 60 -18.07 -4.66 54.28
N GLY A 61 -19.38 -4.95 54.28
CA GLY A 61 -20.41 -4.03 54.76
C GLY A 61 -21.09 -4.51 56.03
N ILE A 62 -21.51 -3.56 56.86
CA ILE A 62 -22.37 -3.81 58.02
C ILE A 62 -23.56 -2.85 57.95
N ILE A 63 -24.78 -3.38 57.97
CA ILE A 63 -26.00 -2.56 57.99
C ILE A 63 -26.76 -2.80 59.29
N LEU A 64 -27.17 -1.72 59.94
CA LEU A 64 -27.86 -1.73 61.22
C LEU A 64 -29.22 -1.04 61.08
N CYS A 65 -30.29 -1.74 61.41
CA CYS A 65 -31.66 -1.23 61.35
C CYS A 65 -32.43 -1.71 62.58
N GLY A 66 -33.63 -1.17 62.86
CA GLY A 66 -34.43 -1.59 64.01
C GLY A 66 -34.55 -3.12 64.18
N SER A 67 -35.06 -3.84 63.17
CA SER A 67 -35.11 -5.31 63.16
C SER A 67 -34.06 -5.96 62.25
N GLY A 68 -33.45 -5.20 61.34
CA GLY A 68 -32.55 -5.70 60.29
C GLY A 68 -33.26 -6.36 59.09
N VAL A 69 -34.54 -6.73 59.19
CA VAL A 69 -35.27 -7.44 58.11
C VAL A 69 -35.41 -6.58 56.85
N GLY A 70 -35.92 -5.34 57.01
CA GLY A 70 -36.11 -4.41 55.89
C GLY A 70 -34.80 -4.06 55.19
N ALA A 71 -33.77 -3.74 55.98
CA ALA A 71 -32.43 -3.45 55.49
C ALA A 71 -31.81 -4.63 54.72
N SER A 72 -31.98 -5.86 55.20
CA SER A 72 -31.51 -7.07 54.51
C SER A 72 -32.24 -7.27 53.18
N MET A 73 -33.54 -7.01 53.11
CA MET A 73 -34.29 -7.10 51.86
C MET A 73 -33.85 -6.02 50.85
N ALA A 74 -33.65 -4.78 51.31
CA ALA A 74 -33.19 -3.68 50.45
C ALA A 74 -31.78 -3.92 49.91
N ALA A 75 -30.84 -4.33 50.77
CA ALA A 75 -29.46 -4.58 50.38
C ALA A 75 -29.33 -5.68 49.31
N ASN A 76 -30.09 -6.78 49.42
CA ASN A 76 -30.08 -7.86 48.42
C ASN A 76 -30.75 -7.50 47.08
N ARG A 77 -31.31 -6.28 46.91
CA ARG A 77 -31.74 -5.78 45.60
C ARG A 77 -30.60 -5.12 44.81
N ILE A 78 -29.45 -4.92 45.45
CA ILE A 78 -28.29 -4.28 44.85
C ILE A 78 -27.38 -5.36 44.24
N PRO A 79 -27.09 -5.33 42.93
CA PRO A 79 -26.28 -6.36 42.28
C PRO A 79 -24.92 -6.58 42.96
N GLY A 80 -24.56 -7.85 43.16
CA GLY A 80 -23.31 -8.24 43.84
C GLY A 80 -23.32 -8.11 45.37
N ILE A 81 -24.41 -7.62 45.98
CA ILE A 81 -24.58 -7.58 47.42
C ILE A 81 -25.31 -8.83 47.90
N ARG A 82 -24.69 -9.56 48.82
CA ARG A 82 -25.23 -10.74 49.49
C ARG A 82 -25.27 -10.42 50.97
N ALA A 83 -26.41 -9.91 51.40
CA ALA A 83 -26.66 -9.44 52.76
C ALA A 83 -27.38 -10.52 53.58
N GLY A 84 -26.81 -10.90 54.72
CA GLY A 84 -27.43 -11.85 55.64
C GLY A 84 -27.79 -11.19 56.97
N LEU A 85 -29.04 -11.33 57.38
CA LEU A 85 -29.48 -10.98 58.73
C LEU A 85 -29.13 -12.13 59.69
N CYS A 86 -28.14 -11.91 60.57
CA CYS A 86 -27.63 -12.95 61.46
C CYS A 86 -27.92 -12.65 62.93
N HIS A 87 -28.19 -13.70 63.70
CA HIS A 87 -28.47 -13.63 65.14
C HIS A 87 -27.56 -14.55 65.96
N ASP A 88 -26.67 -15.31 65.30
CA ASP A 88 -25.76 -16.28 65.88
C ASP A 88 -24.44 -16.33 65.07
N THR A 89 -23.35 -16.72 65.73
CA THR A 89 -21.99 -16.71 65.15
C THR A 89 -21.81 -17.74 64.04
N TYR A 90 -22.56 -18.86 64.10
CA TYR A 90 -22.54 -19.87 63.05
C TYR A 90 -23.04 -19.29 61.72
N SER A 91 -24.22 -18.68 61.68
CA SER A 91 -24.77 -18.08 60.46
C SER A 91 -23.89 -16.93 59.94
N ALA A 92 -23.32 -16.11 60.84
CA ALA A 92 -22.44 -15.01 60.47
C ALA A 92 -21.13 -15.49 59.80
N HIS A 93 -20.56 -16.60 60.27
CA HIS A 93 -19.37 -17.22 59.70
C HIS A 93 -19.70 -18.03 58.44
N GLN A 94 -20.66 -18.94 58.54
CA GLN A 94 -21.03 -19.89 57.48
C GLN A 94 -21.58 -19.17 56.24
N GLY A 95 -22.36 -18.10 56.42
CA GLY A 95 -22.88 -17.31 55.29
C GLY A 95 -21.75 -16.75 54.42
N VAL A 96 -20.59 -16.45 55.00
CA VAL A 96 -19.39 -16.08 54.22
C VAL A 96 -18.78 -17.30 53.55
N GLU A 97 -18.59 -18.39 54.29
CA GLU A 97 -17.90 -19.61 53.81
C GLU A 97 -18.60 -20.31 52.66
N HIS A 98 -19.93 -20.42 52.68
CA HIS A 98 -20.70 -21.19 51.70
C HIS A 98 -21.43 -20.32 50.69
N ASP A 99 -21.88 -19.13 51.09
CA ASP A 99 -22.76 -18.27 50.28
C ASP A 99 -22.07 -16.98 49.83
N GLY A 100 -20.83 -16.75 50.26
CA GLY A 100 -20.05 -15.58 49.88
C GLY A 100 -20.64 -14.26 50.39
N MET A 101 -21.36 -14.30 51.51
CA MET A 101 -21.95 -13.13 52.17
C MET A 101 -20.90 -12.01 52.32
N ASN A 102 -21.26 -10.80 51.91
CA ASN A 102 -20.38 -9.63 51.95
C ASN A 102 -20.96 -8.44 52.72
N VAL A 103 -22.22 -8.55 53.15
CA VAL A 103 -22.85 -7.61 54.06
C VAL A 103 -23.47 -8.36 55.24
N LEU A 104 -23.08 -7.98 56.46
CA LEU A 104 -23.73 -8.46 57.68
C LEU A 104 -24.82 -7.46 58.08
N VAL A 105 -26.05 -7.94 58.29
CA VAL A 105 -27.17 -7.10 58.74
C VAL A 105 -27.52 -7.47 60.18
N LEU A 106 -27.66 -6.47 61.04
CA LEU A 106 -27.97 -6.65 62.46
C LEU A 106 -29.17 -5.77 62.87
N GLY A 107 -30.03 -6.33 63.72
CA GLY A 107 -31.19 -5.63 64.27
C GLY A 107 -30.86 -4.92 65.58
N GLY A 108 -30.87 -3.58 65.60
CA GLY A 108 -30.55 -2.76 66.78
C GLY A 108 -31.50 -2.95 67.97
N ARG A 109 -32.73 -3.42 67.73
CA ARG A 109 -33.71 -3.78 68.78
C ARG A 109 -33.69 -5.27 69.16
N VAL A 110 -32.85 -6.06 68.49
CA VAL A 110 -32.87 -7.53 68.56
C VAL A 110 -31.55 -8.08 69.12
N VAL A 111 -30.43 -7.50 68.71
CA VAL A 111 -29.07 -7.96 69.06
C VAL A 111 -28.43 -6.99 70.05
N GLY A 112 -28.01 -7.49 71.21
CA GLY A 112 -27.23 -6.71 72.19
C GLY A 112 -25.79 -6.47 71.75
N ILE A 113 -25.13 -5.46 72.32
CA ILE A 113 -23.80 -4.98 71.90
C ILE A 113 -22.73 -6.08 71.93
N GLU A 114 -22.64 -6.88 72.99
CA GLU A 114 -21.61 -7.94 73.09
C GLU A 114 -21.81 -9.04 72.04
N LEU A 115 -23.06 -9.47 71.82
CA LEU A 115 -23.36 -10.41 70.75
C LEU A 115 -23.04 -9.80 69.38
N ALA A 116 -23.38 -8.54 69.12
CA ALA A 116 -23.04 -7.86 67.87
C ALA A 116 -21.53 -7.89 67.58
N ARG A 117 -20.67 -7.70 68.60
CA ARG A 117 -19.21 -7.80 68.47
C ARG A 117 -18.77 -9.21 68.05
N GLU A 118 -19.32 -10.25 68.68
CA GLU A 118 -19.00 -11.64 68.33
C GLU A 118 -19.44 -12.00 66.91
N LEU A 119 -20.65 -11.58 66.50
CA LEU A 119 -21.16 -11.79 65.14
C LEU A 119 -20.26 -11.11 64.10
N ILE A 120 -19.81 -9.88 64.37
CA ILE A 120 -18.91 -9.15 63.48
C ILE A 120 -17.55 -9.84 63.40
N ARG A 121 -16.96 -10.32 64.50
CA ARG A 121 -15.72 -11.11 64.44
C ARG A 121 -15.88 -12.37 63.60
N ALA A 122 -16.97 -13.12 63.82
CA ALA A 122 -17.26 -14.33 63.07
C ALA A 122 -17.38 -14.05 61.56
N PHE A 123 -18.08 -12.98 61.19
CA PHE A 123 -18.22 -12.54 59.81
C PHE A 123 -16.91 -12.06 59.17
N LEU A 124 -16.12 -11.23 59.88
CA LEU A 124 -14.89 -10.65 59.35
C LEU A 124 -13.74 -11.65 59.25
N ASN A 125 -13.74 -12.71 60.08
CA ASN A 125 -12.70 -13.74 60.07
C ASN A 125 -12.99 -14.90 59.10
N ALA A 126 -14.23 -15.02 58.63
CA ALA A 126 -14.60 -16.06 57.68
C ALA A 126 -14.13 -15.73 56.24
N SER A 127 -13.81 -16.78 55.48
CA SER A 127 -13.41 -16.69 54.07
C SER A 127 -14.21 -17.67 53.23
N PHE A 128 -14.58 -17.27 52.02
CA PHE A 128 -15.33 -18.14 51.12
C PHE A 128 -14.49 -19.39 50.77
N THR A 129 -15.06 -20.57 50.96
CA THR A 129 -14.32 -21.84 50.91
C THR A 129 -14.00 -22.32 49.49
N GLY A 130 -14.75 -21.86 48.48
CA GLY A 130 -14.51 -22.24 47.08
C GLY A 130 -14.81 -23.72 46.75
N GLU A 131 -15.41 -24.51 47.65
CA GLU A 131 -15.79 -25.89 47.33
C GLU A 131 -16.76 -25.95 46.15
N GLY A 132 -16.70 -27.00 45.33
CA GLY A 132 -17.52 -27.12 44.12
C GLY A 132 -19.03 -26.94 44.34
N ARG A 133 -19.55 -27.39 45.50
CA ARG A 133 -20.97 -27.18 45.86
C ARG A 133 -21.30 -25.72 46.20
N HIS A 134 -20.37 -24.98 46.79
CA HIS A 134 -20.51 -23.57 47.18
C HIS A 134 -20.38 -22.66 45.95
N LEU A 135 -19.36 -22.88 45.11
CA LEU A 135 -19.19 -22.19 43.82
C LEU A 135 -20.44 -22.32 42.94
N ARG A 136 -20.98 -23.53 42.83
CA ARG A 136 -22.20 -23.77 42.05
C ARG A 136 -23.40 -22.98 42.57
N ARG A 137 -23.59 -22.88 43.90
CA ARG A 137 -24.71 -22.14 44.49
C ARG A 137 -24.54 -20.64 44.29
N LEU A 138 -23.33 -20.13 44.54
CA LEU A 138 -22.98 -18.74 44.30
C LEU A 138 -23.19 -18.36 42.84
N ALA A 139 -22.72 -19.18 41.89
CA ALA A 139 -22.92 -18.96 40.47
C ALA A 139 -24.40 -18.95 40.07
N LYS A 140 -25.24 -19.81 40.68
CA LYS A 140 -26.69 -19.77 40.46
C LYS A 140 -27.32 -18.48 40.99
N MET A 141 -26.92 -18.01 42.17
CA MET A 141 -27.39 -16.74 42.72
C MET A 141 -26.97 -15.57 41.82
N THR A 142 -25.70 -15.50 41.42
CA THR A 142 -25.20 -14.48 40.49
C THR A 142 -25.92 -14.57 39.13
N ALA A 143 -26.21 -15.77 38.63
CA ALA A 143 -26.93 -15.96 37.37
C ALA A 143 -28.40 -15.49 37.41
N MET A 144 -29.01 -15.40 38.60
CA MET A 144 -30.33 -14.78 38.78
C MET A 144 -30.27 -13.26 38.57
N GLU A 145 -29.10 -12.64 38.81
CA GLU A 145 -28.84 -11.23 38.50
C GLU A 145 -28.38 -11.06 37.04
N ASN A 146 -27.29 -11.74 36.66
CA ASN A 146 -26.72 -11.72 35.32
C ASN A 146 -25.89 -12.98 35.05
N ARG A 147 -26.28 -13.75 34.03
CA ARG A 147 -25.62 -15.01 33.67
C ARG A 147 -24.18 -14.83 33.18
N LEU A 148 -23.84 -13.71 32.55
CA LEU A 148 -22.48 -13.46 32.09
C LEU A 148 -21.53 -13.22 33.27
N ARG A 149 -21.97 -12.46 34.28
CA ARG A 149 -21.22 -12.26 35.52
C ARG A 149 -20.97 -13.57 36.26
N ALA A 150 -21.87 -14.53 36.16
CA ALA A 150 -21.70 -15.84 36.79
C ALA A 150 -20.50 -16.64 36.22
N LEU A 151 -19.99 -16.32 35.03
CA LEU A 151 -18.78 -16.92 34.48
C LEU A 151 -17.54 -16.58 35.33
N GLN A 152 -17.49 -15.38 35.92
CA GLN A 152 -16.40 -14.94 36.78
C GLN A 152 -16.31 -15.77 38.07
N VAL A 153 -17.44 -16.31 38.55
CA VAL A 153 -17.45 -17.22 39.72
C VAL A 153 -16.64 -18.49 39.44
N PHE A 154 -16.59 -18.94 38.17
CA PHE A 154 -15.80 -20.07 37.74
C PHE A 154 -14.40 -19.69 37.26
N GLY A 155 -13.98 -18.43 37.43
CA GLY A 155 -12.67 -17.94 36.99
C GLY A 155 -12.53 -17.73 35.48
N GLN A 156 -13.64 -17.66 34.74
CA GLN A 156 -13.63 -17.36 33.30
C GLN A 156 -13.98 -15.90 33.04
N SER A 157 -13.12 -15.22 32.28
CA SER A 157 -13.31 -13.83 31.88
C SER A 157 -14.12 -13.74 30.60
N VAL A 158 -15.02 -12.77 30.53
CA VAL A 158 -15.89 -12.55 29.35
C VAL A 158 -15.36 -11.38 28.55
N TRP A 159 -14.97 -11.65 27.30
CA TRP A 159 -14.55 -10.64 26.34
C TRP A 159 -15.56 -10.55 25.19
N LEU A 160 -15.63 -9.39 24.55
CA LEU A 160 -16.52 -9.14 23.43
C LEU A 160 -15.74 -9.27 22.12
N ASP A 161 -16.21 -10.13 21.22
CA ASP A 161 -15.65 -10.29 19.88
C ASP A 161 -16.28 -9.30 18.89
N TYR A 162 -16.16 -8.02 19.24
CA TYR A 162 -16.76 -6.93 18.51
C TYR A 162 -16.17 -5.59 18.93
N ILE A 163 -15.84 -4.75 17.95
CA ILE A 163 -15.52 -3.36 18.16
C ILE A 163 -16.16 -2.54 17.05
N ARG A 164 -16.73 -1.40 17.42
CA ARG A 164 -17.28 -0.40 16.51
C ARG A 164 -17.28 0.93 17.23
N ARG A 165 -17.09 2.03 16.50
CA ARG A 165 -17.02 3.36 17.11
C ARG A 165 -18.26 3.73 17.92
N SER A 166 -19.47 3.46 17.42
CA SER A 166 -20.71 3.75 18.18
C SER A 166 -20.82 2.99 19.51
N LEU A 167 -20.27 1.77 19.60
CA LEU A 167 -20.23 0.99 20.86
C LEU A 167 -19.47 1.75 21.95
N ILE A 168 -18.40 2.45 21.54
CA ILE A 168 -17.52 3.21 22.44
C ILE A 168 -18.15 4.57 22.77
N THR A 169 -18.57 5.32 21.76
CA THR A 169 -19.01 6.72 21.92
C THR A 169 -20.42 6.87 22.51
N SER A 170 -21.28 5.85 22.39
CA SER A 170 -22.65 5.89 22.93
C SER A 170 -22.76 5.59 24.43
N GLY A 171 -21.67 5.14 25.07
CA GLY A 171 -21.69 4.64 26.45
C GLY A 171 -22.09 3.17 26.57
N GLU A 172 -22.44 2.48 25.48
CA GLU A 172 -22.80 1.06 25.52
C GLU A 172 -21.64 0.18 26.04
N LEU A 173 -20.39 0.46 25.65
CA LEU A 173 -19.23 -0.26 26.17
C LEU A 173 -19.12 -0.18 27.70
N HIS A 174 -19.31 1.02 28.26
CA HIS A 174 -19.32 1.23 29.71
C HIS A 174 -20.46 0.45 30.37
N ARG A 175 -21.66 0.47 29.77
CA ARG A 175 -22.79 -0.34 30.25
C ARG A 175 -22.47 -1.84 30.26
N LEU A 176 -21.81 -2.37 29.23
CA LEU A 176 -21.41 -3.78 29.18
C LEU A 176 -20.35 -4.12 30.25
N ILE A 177 -19.43 -3.21 30.54
CA ILE A 177 -18.47 -3.36 31.64
C ILE A 177 -19.22 -3.40 32.98
N ASP A 178 -20.08 -2.41 33.23
CA ASP A 178 -20.72 -2.17 34.52
C ASP A 178 -21.88 -3.11 34.83
N GLU A 179 -22.65 -3.54 33.83
CA GLU A 179 -23.83 -4.40 34.04
C GLU A 179 -23.51 -5.87 33.76
N ASP A 180 -22.73 -6.14 32.72
CA ASP A 180 -22.49 -7.49 32.22
C ASP A 180 -21.16 -8.09 32.66
N GLY A 181 -20.30 -7.29 33.29
CA GLY A 181 -18.99 -7.73 33.74
C GLY A 181 -18.06 -8.03 32.57
N LEU A 182 -18.15 -7.25 31.49
CA LEU A 182 -17.23 -7.32 30.36
C LEU A 182 -15.80 -6.97 30.81
N ARG A 183 -14.84 -7.80 30.43
CA ARG A 183 -13.45 -7.72 30.90
C ARG A 183 -12.41 -7.53 29.78
N GLY A 184 -12.83 -7.43 28.52
CA GLY A 184 -11.94 -7.18 27.39
C GLY A 184 -12.66 -7.16 26.04
N VAL A 185 -11.96 -6.72 25.00
CA VAL A 185 -12.49 -6.60 23.63
C VAL A 185 -11.48 -7.13 22.62
N THR A 186 -11.94 -7.95 21.66
CA THR A 186 -11.14 -8.37 20.52
C THR A 186 -11.59 -7.72 19.22
N SER A 187 -10.62 -7.41 18.37
CA SER A 187 -10.84 -7.01 16.98
C SER A 187 -10.14 -7.97 16.02
N HIS A 188 -10.52 -7.88 14.75
CA HIS A 188 -9.87 -8.52 13.61
C HIS A 188 -10.37 -7.84 12.31
N PRO A 189 -9.70 -8.01 11.15
CA PRO A 189 -10.07 -7.35 9.90
C PRO A 189 -11.55 -7.44 9.51
N ALA A 190 -12.16 -8.63 9.62
CA ALA A 190 -13.59 -8.80 9.31
C ALA A 190 -14.56 -8.08 10.26
N ILE A 191 -14.17 -7.73 11.50
CA ILE A 191 -15.00 -6.89 12.39
C ILE A 191 -14.95 -5.44 11.91
N PHE A 192 -13.76 -4.93 11.63
CA PHE A 192 -13.60 -3.57 11.10
C PHE A 192 -14.23 -3.43 9.71
N GLU A 193 -14.15 -4.44 8.84
CA GLU A 193 -14.80 -4.43 7.53
C GLU A 193 -16.31 -4.16 7.67
N LYS A 194 -16.99 -4.93 8.52
CA LYS A 194 -18.41 -4.75 8.79
C LYS A 194 -18.71 -3.41 9.48
N ALA A 195 -17.84 -2.96 10.39
CA ALA A 195 -18.01 -1.72 11.12
C ALA A 195 -17.82 -0.48 10.22
N VAL A 196 -16.94 -0.54 9.23
CA VAL A 196 -16.75 0.54 8.25
C VAL A 196 -17.84 0.45 7.19
N ALA A 197 -18.03 -0.70 6.55
CA ALA A 197 -18.95 -0.84 5.42
C ALA A 197 -20.44 -0.75 5.82
N GLY A 198 -20.82 -1.23 7.00
CA GLY A 198 -22.22 -1.39 7.41
C GLY A 198 -22.78 -0.24 8.24
N SER A 199 -22.14 0.93 8.22
CA SER A 199 -22.26 1.92 9.29
C SER A 199 -21.86 3.33 8.84
N SER A 200 -22.42 4.36 9.49
CA SER A 200 -22.09 5.77 9.25
C SER A 200 -21.08 6.34 10.24
N ASP A 201 -20.58 5.53 11.19
CA ASP A 201 -19.80 6.01 12.34
C ASP A 201 -18.46 6.66 11.93
N TYR A 202 -17.96 6.27 10.75
CA TYR A 202 -16.67 6.70 10.23
C TYR A 202 -16.80 7.77 9.15
N LYS A 203 -18.03 8.12 8.76
CA LYS A 203 -18.31 8.97 7.61
C LYS A 203 -17.62 10.33 7.70
N GLU A 204 -17.79 11.04 8.81
CA GLU A 204 -17.19 12.38 9.01
C GLU A 204 -15.65 12.37 8.92
N ILE A 205 -15.00 11.33 9.45
CA ILE A 205 -13.54 11.21 9.35
C ILE A 205 -13.13 10.83 7.94
N LEU A 206 -13.80 9.86 7.32
CA LEU A 206 -13.48 9.37 5.98
C LEU A 206 -13.71 10.45 4.89
N GLU A 207 -14.63 11.39 5.13
CA GLU A 207 -14.95 12.50 4.23
C GLU A 207 -14.06 13.75 4.44
N SER A 208 -13.19 13.77 5.45
CA SER A 208 -12.36 14.93 5.73
C SER A 208 -11.31 15.19 4.62
N PRO A 209 -10.87 16.45 4.39
CA PRO A 209 -9.85 16.74 3.38
C PRO A 209 -8.50 16.07 3.67
N GLU A 210 -8.16 15.93 4.95
CA GLU A 210 -6.89 15.37 5.43
C GLU A 210 -6.77 13.86 5.17
N THR A 211 -7.89 13.15 5.11
CA THR A 211 -7.93 11.71 4.84
C THR A 211 -7.82 11.36 3.37
N ARG A 212 -7.99 12.32 2.45
CA ARG A 212 -7.82 12.10 1.00
C ARG A 212 -6.38 11.85 0.59
N ALA A 213 -5.42 12.35 1.39
CA ALA A 213 -4.00 12.19 1.12
C ALA A 213 -3.41 10.85 1.60
N LEU A 214 -4.20 10.07 2.35
CA LEU A 214 -3.75 8.84 3.00
C LEU A 214 -4.22 7.62 2.22
N ASP A 215 -3.35 6.62 2.08
CA ASP A 215 -3.74 5.34 1.51
C ASP A 215 -4.74 4.61 2.43
N ALA A 216 -5.51 3.68 1.87
CA ALA A 216 -6.57 2.99 2.59
C ALA A 216 -6.08 2.22 3.84
N LYS A 217 -4.84 1.71 3.86
CA LYS A 217 -4.27 1.02 5.01
C LYS A 217 -3.94 2.02 6.11
N THR A 218 -3.26 3.11 5.78
CA THR A 218 -2.96 4.18 6.73
C THR A 218 -4.25 4.79 7.30
N LEU A 219 -5.26 5.00 6.46
CA LEU A 219 -6.56 5.51 6.89
C LEU A 219 -7.28 4.52 7.81
N TYR A 220 -7.33 3.24 7.44
CA TYR A 220 -7.83 2.17 8.31
C TYR A 220 -7.10 2.16 9.66
N GLU A 221 -5.77 2.21 9.65
CA GLU A 221 -4.97 2.15 10.87
C GLU A 221 -5.24 3.34 11.78
N ASN A 222 -5.35 4.55 11.23
CA ASN A 222 -5.70 5.74 12.03
C ASN A 222 -7.07 5.58 12.70
N LEU A 223 -8.06 5.05 11.97
CA LEU A 223 -9.38 4.76 12.52
C LEU A 223 -9.33 3.68 13.61
N ALA A 224 -8.65 2.57 13.31
CA ALA A 224 -8.52 1.44 14.23
C ALA A 224 -7.75 1.82 15.48
N VAL A 225 -6.62 2.52 15.37
CA VAL A 225 -5.83 3.00 16.51
C VAL A 225 -6.68 3.89 17.42
N SER A 226 -7.41 4.84 16.85
CA SER A 226 -8.28 5.74 17.65
C SER A 226 -9.37 4.97 18.41
N ASP A 227 -10.05 4.04 17.73
CA ASP A 227 -11.09 3.23 18.38
C ASP A 227 -10.50 2.31 19.47
N ILE A 228 -9.33 1.72 19.22
CA ILE A 228 -8.62 0.87 20.18
C ILE A 228 -8.16 1.67 21.39
N GLN A 229 -7.66 2.90 21.20
CA GLN A 229 -7.27 3.79 22.31
C GLN A 229 -8.46 4.10 23.21
N HIS A 230 -9.59 4.50 22.63
CA HIS A 230 -10.78 4.81 23.43
C HIS A 230 -11.37 3.58 24.12
N ALA A 231 -11.37 2.41 23.48
CA ALA A 231 -11.79 1.17 24.12
C ALA A 231 -10.84 0.76 25.26
N ALA A 232 -9.52 0.95 25.08
CA ALA A 232 -8.53 0.69 26.10
C ALA A 232 -8.70 1.65 27.30
N ASP A 233 -9.00 2.92 27.05
CA ASP A 233 -9.28 3.90 28.10
C ASP A 233 -10.56 3.54 28.89
N ALA A 234 -11.62 3.08 28.20
CA ALA A 234 -12.84 2.61 28.87
C ALA A 234 -12.62 1.36 29.73
N LEU A 235 -11.72 0.46 29.31
CA LEU A 235 -11.37 -0.76 30.05
C LEU A 235 -10.25 -0.57 31.09
N ARG A 236 -9.68 0.63 31.17
CA ARG A 236 -8.59 0.94 32.10
C ARG A 236 -8.96 0.68 33.57
N PRO A 237 -10.16 1.03 34.07
CA PRO A 237 -10.55 0.70 35.44
C PRO A 237 -10.55 -0.81 35.70
N VAL A 238 -10.99 -1.62 34.73
CA VAL A 238 -10.94 -3.09 34.82
C VAL A 238 -9.49 -3.59 34.86
N TYR A 239 -8.62 -3.02 34.03
CA TYR A 239 -7.20 -3.36 34.00
C TYR A 239 -6.53 -3.12 35.35
N GLU A 240 -6.82 -2.01 36.01
CA GLU A 240 -6.29 -1.69 37.33
C GLU A 240 -6.94 -2.55 38.43
N GLU A 241 -8.27 -2.70 38.40
CA GLU A 241 -9.07 -3.48 39.37
C GLU A 241 -8.62 -4.95 39.45
N THR A 242 -8.24 -5.51 38.31
CA THR A 242 -7.84 -6.92 38.16
C THR A 242 -6.34 -7.13 38.24
N LEU A 243 -5.57 -6.12 38.66
CA LEU A 243 -4.10 -6.17 38.73
C LEU A 243 -3.48 -6.60 37.41
N LYS A 244 -3.92 -5.96 36.33
CA LYS A 244 -3.49 -6.22 34.94
C LYS A 244 -3.88 -7.62 34.45
N ARG A 245 -4.79 -8.35 35.12
CA ARG A 245 -5.21 -9.68 34.64
C ARG A 245 -6.18 -9.56 33.48
N ASP A 246 -7.07 -8.57 33.48
CA ASP A 246 -8.06 -8.28 32.45
C ASP A 246 -8.00 -6.81 32.01
N GLY A 247 -9.01 -6.32 31.29
CA GLY A 247 -9.10 -4.93 30.82
C GLY A 247 -8.39 -4.70 29.50
N TYR A 248 -8.18 -5.75 28.70
CA TYR A 248 -7.40 -5.69 27.47
C TYR A 248 -8.24 -5.39 26.23
N VAL A 249 -7.62 -4.72 25.26
CA VAL A 249 -8.14 -4.55 23.90
C VAL A 249 -7.13 -5.09 22.90
N CYS A 250 -7.58 -5.88 21.93
CA CYS A 250 -6.69 -6.47 20.93
C CYS A 250 -6.73 -5.74 19.58
N LEU A 251 -5.56 -5.49 19.00
CA LEU A 251 -5.38 -5.01 17.62
C LEU A 251 -4.49 -5.98 16.85
N GLU A 252 -4.94 -6.44 15.69
CA GLU A 252 -4.23 -7.41 14.86
C GLU A 252 -3.25 -6.73 13.90
N VAL A 253 -2.07 -7.34 13.72
CA VAL A 253 -1.17 -6.99 12.61
C VAL A 253 -1.84 -7.29 11.26
N SER A 254 -1.30 -6.73 10.18
CA SER A 254 -1.75 -7.01 8.83
C SER A 254 -1.70 -8.52 8.53
N PRO A 255 -2.81 -9.15 8.11
CA PRO A 255 -2.82 -10.57 7.75
C PRO A 255 -1.86 -10.94 6.63
N PHE A 256 -1.47 -9.96 5.79
CA PHE A 256 -0.48 -10.17 4.73
C PHE A 256 0.93 -10.49 5.27
N LEU A 257 1.19 -10.22 6.56
CA LEU A 257 2.45 -10.50 7.23
C LEU A 257 2.47 -11.86 7.95
N ALA A 258 1.38 -12.65 7.87
CA ALA A 258 1.27 -13.93 8.57
C ALA A 258 2.37 -14.95 8.23
N HIS A 259 3.08 -14.77 7.11
CA HIS A 259 4.23 -15.59 6.69
C HIS A 259 5.55 -14.81 6.65
N ASP A 260 5.62 -13.64 7.29
CA ASP A 260 6.81 -12.79 7.39
C ASP A 260 7.10 -12.45 8.87
N THR A 261 8.08 -13.14 9.45
CA THR A 261 8.49 -12.92 10.85
C THR A 261 9.00 -11.50 11.07
N ALA A 262 9.83 -10.96 10.17
CA ALA A 262 10.43 -9.63 10.33
C ALA A 262 9.38 -8.54 10.21
N GLY A 263 8.56 -8.58 9.15
CA GLY A 263 7.47 -7.65 8.94
C GLY A 263 6.47 -7.65 10.10
N THR A 264 6.11 -8.83 10.62
CA THR A 264 5.22 -8.96 11.79
C THR A 264 5.79 -8.26 13.02
N MET A 265 7.08 -8.44 13.32
CA MET A 265 7.71 -7.79 14.48
C MET A 265 7.75 -6.27 14.33
N ASP A 266 8.11 -5.78 13.15
CA ASP A 266 8.23 -4.34 12.90
C ASP A 266 6.87 -3.65 12.98
N GLU A 267 5.83 -4.27 12.40
CA GLU A 267 4.48 -3.73 12.51
C GLU A 267 3.92 -3.81 13.93
N ALA A 268 4.14 -4.93 14.65
CA ALA A 268 3.72 -5.08 16.04
C ALA A 268 4.33 -4.00 16.95
N ARG A 269 5.63 -3.73 16.82
CA ARG A 269 6.30 -2.65 17.59
C ARG A 269 5.75 -1.29 17.25
N ARG A 270 5.52 -1.00 15.96
CA ARG A 270 4.96 0.28 15.52
C ARG A 270 3.55 0.47 16.07
N LEU A 271 2.68 -0.53 15.97
CA LEU A 271 1.31 -0.47 16.49
C LEU A 271 1.29 -0.32 18.01
N TRP A 272 2.14 -1.07 18.73
CA TRP A 272 2.31 -0.95 20.17
C TRP A 272 2.66 0.48 20.59
N GLN A 273 3.66 1.08 19.93
CA GLN A 273 4.08 2.46 20.18
C GLN A 273 3.00 3.48 19.80
N THR A 274 2.32 3.28 18.67
CA THR A 274 1.33 4.23 18.13
C THR A 274 0.07 4.29 19.01
N VAL A 275 -0.42 3.13 19.47
CA VAL A 275 -1.56 3.07 20.37
C VAL A 275 -1.19 3.62 21.75
N GLY A 276 -0.02 3.27 22.28
CA GLY A 276 0.50 3.86 23.52
C GLY A 276 -0.38 3.64 24.75
N ARG A 277 -0.91 2.41 24.92
CA ARG A 277 -1.71 1.99 26.08
C ARG A 277 -1.20 0.63 26.59
N ASP A 278 -0.92 0.53 27.89
CA ASP A 278 -0.38 -0.69 28.51
C ASP A 278 -1.35 -1.89 28.47
N ASN A 279 -2.65 -1.64 28.34
CA ASN A 279 -3.69 -2.65 28.21
C ASN A 279 -4.07 -2.97 26.76
N LEU A 280 -3.20 -2.64 25.80
CA LEU A 280 -3.24 -3.20 24.45
C LEU A 280 -2.71 -4.63 24.45
N MET A 281 -3.22 -5.47 23.55
CA MET A 281 -2.58 -6.70 23.08
C MET A 281 -2.42 -6.66 21.57
N ILE A 282 -1.21 -6.92 21.07
CA ILE A 282 -0.99 -7.12 19.63
C ILE A 282 -1.40 -8.55 19.28
N LYS A 283 -2.30 -8.69 18.31
CA LYS A 283 -2.82 -9.98 17.89
C LYS A 283 -2.01 -10.54 16.73
N ILE A 284 -1.49 -11.76 16.89
CA ILE A 284 -0.53 -12.39 15.97
C ILE A 284 -0.97 -13.81 15.66
N PRO A 285 -1.12 -14.20 14.37
CA PRO A 285 -1.41 -15.58 13.99
C PRO A 285 -0.34 -16.58 14.44
N ALA A 286 -0.77 -17.74 14.95
CA ALA A 286 0.10 -18.86 15.32
C ALA A 286 0.59 -19.67 14.11
N THR A 287 1.11 -18.98 13.09
CA THR A 287 1.79 -19.63 11.96
C THR A 287 3.21 -20.01 12.34
N GLN A 288 3.86 -20.84 11.51
CA GLN A 288 5.27 -21.19 11.66
C GLN A 288 6.18 -19.94 11.77
N GLN A 289 5.84 -18.86 11.06
CA GLN A 289 6.56 -17.59 11.08
C GLN A 289 6.12 -16.65 12.20
N GLY A 290 4.88 -16.77 12.69
CA GLY A 290 4.34 -15.99 13.80
C GLY A 290 4.90 -16.41 15.15
N ILE A 291 5.12 -17.70 15.40
CA ILE A 291 5.64 -18.22 16.68
C ILE A 291 6.99 -17.58 17.09
N PRO A 292 8.00 -17.48 16.19
CA PRO A 292 9.24 -16.76 16.50
C PRO A 292 9.02 -15.26 16.81
N ALA A 293 8.08 -14.61 16.13
CA ALA A 293 7.74 -13.21 16.39
C ALA A 293 7.10 -13.05 17.78
N ILE A 294 6.22 -13.96 18.18
CA ILE A 294 5.58 -13.99 19.51
C ILE A 294 6.66 -14.09 20.60
N HIS A 295 7.56 -15.07 20.52
CA HIS A 295 8.67 -15.20 21.48
C HIS A 295 9.48 -13.91 21.60
N GLN A 296 9.83 -13.30 20.46
CA GLN A 296 10.64 -12.09 20.45
C GLN A 296 9.91 -10.89 21.06
N LEU A 297 8.63 -10.68 20.74
CA LEU A 297 7.83 -9.57 21.26
C LEU A 297 7.53 -9.70 22.77
N ILE A 298 7.25 -10.93 23.24
CA ILE A 298 7.14 -11.21 24.68
C ILE A 298 8.46 -10.88 25.39
N SER A 299 9.61 -11.22 24.77
CA SER A 299 10.94 -10.89 25.33
C SER A 299 11.26 -9.39 25.35
N GLU A 300 10.45 -8.57 24.68
CA GLU A 300 10.52 -7.12 24.64
C GLU A 300 9.49 -6.46 25.58
N GLY A 301 8.68 -7.26 26.27
CA GLY A 301 7.66 -6.78 27.20
C GLY A 301 6.33 -6.36 26.53
N ILE A 302 6.07 -6.81 25.30
CA ILE A 302 4.83 -6.50 24.56
C ILE A 302 3.78 -7.56 24.86
N ASN A 303 2.55 -7.13 25.17
CA ASN A 303 1.44 -8.05 25.37
C ASN A 303 0.94 -8.62 24.04
N VAL A 304 0.74 -9.94 23.97
CA VAL A 304 0.37 -10.63 22.71
C VAL A 304 -0.89 -11.45 22.88
N ASN A 305 -1.87 -11.25 21.99
CA ASN A 305 -2.96 -12.19 21.77
C ASN A 305 -2.59 -13.12 20.60
N VAL A 306 -2.28 -14.37 20.89
CA VAL A 306 -1.95 -15.34 19.86
C VAL A 306 -3.25 -15.88 19.23
N THR A 307 -3.44 -15.74 17.92
CA THR A 307 -4.69 -16.08 17.21
C THR A 307 -4.53 -17.21 16.21
N LEU A 308 -5.65 -17.69 15.65
CA LEU A 308 -5.71 -18.81 14.71
C LEU A 308 -5.09 -20.11 15.27
N LEU A 309 -5.29 -20.39 16.55
CA LEU A 309 -4.91 -21.67 17.15
C LEU A 309 -6.05 -22.68 17.03
N PHE A 310 -5.75 -23.86 16.49
CA PHE A 310 -6.71 -24.96 16.30
C PHE A 310 -6.21 -26.30 16.85
N ALA A 311 -4.88 -26.47 16.93
CA ALA A 311 -4.22 -27.72 17.30
C ALA A 311 -3.59 -27.63 18.70
N GLN A 312 -3.61 -28.74 19.45
CA GLN A 312 -2.97 -28.86 20.75
C GLN A 312 -1.45 -28.67 20.65
N GLU A 313 -0.82 -29.29 19.65
CA GLU A 313 0.62 -29.18 19.38
C GLU A 313 1.05 -27.73 19.08
N ALA A 314 0.24 -27.00 18.29
CA ALA A 314 0.51 -25.59 18.00
C ALA A 314 0.38 -24.72 19.27
N TYR A 315 -0.57 -25.04 20.16
CA TYR A 315 -0.68 -24.39 21.45
C TYR A 315 0.54 -24.65 22.33
N GLU A 316 1.05 -25.88 22.40
CA GLU A 316 2.27 -26.20 23.17
C GLU A 316 3.48 -25.38 22.68
N GLN A 317 3.64 -25.22 21.36
CA GLN A 317 4.70 -24.38 20.78
C GLN A 317 4.53 -22.90 21.15
N VAL A 318 3.29 -22.41 21.19
CA VAL A 318 2.97 -21.03 21.60
C VAL A 318 3.22 -20.81 23.09
N ALA A 319 2.84 -21.76 23.94
CA ALA A 319 3.10 -21.70 25.37
C ALA A 319 4.61 -21.74 25.66
N GLU A 320 5.37 -22.58 24.94
CA GLU A 320 6.83 -22.60 25.00
C GLU A 320 7.43 -21.24 24.59
N ALA A 321 6.99 -20.68 23.45
CA ALA A 321 7.44 -19.37 22.98
C ALA A 321 7.15 -18.25 24.01
N TYR A 322 6.02 -18.33 24.71
CA TYR A 322 5.67 -17.40 25.78
C TYR A 322 6.60 -17.54 27.00
N ILE A 323 6.76 -18.76 27.52
CA ILE A 323 7.60 -19.02 28.70
C ILE A 323 9.06 -18.62 28.41
N ALA A 324 9.62 -19.05 27.28
CA ALA A 324 10.98 -18.69 26.87
C ALA A 324 11.14 -17.17 26.66
N GLY A 325 10.11 -16.50 26.14
CA GLY A 325 10.10 -15.06 25.97
C GLY A 325 10.18 -14.33 27.31
N LEU A 326 9.38 -14.76 28.30
CA LEU A 326 9.40 -14.22 29.65
C LEU A 326 10.75 -14.45 30.35
N GLU A 327 11.34 -15.64 30.22
CA GLU A 327 12.69 -15.91 30.74
C GLU A 327 13.71 -14.93 30.17
N LYS A 328 13.69 -14.73 28.85
CA LYS A 328 14.57 -13.78 28.18
C LYS A 328 14.30 -12.34 28.64
N PHE A 329 13.06 -11.95 28.89
CA PHE A 329 12.72 -10.64 29.45
C PHE A 329 13.24 -10.48 30.89
N ALA A 330 13.07 -11.50 31.74
CA ALA A 330 13.57 -11.52 33.12
C ALA A 330 15.10 -11.39 33.19
N THR A 331 15.84 -12.12 32.33
CA THR A 331 17.32 -12.03 32.29
C THR A 331 17.86 -10.64 31.95
N ARG A 332 17.04 -9.77 31.37
CA ARG A 332 17.36 -8.37 31.06
C ARG A 332 16.86 -7.37 32.10
N GLY A 333 16.33 -7.85 33.23
CA GLY A 333 15.76 -7.03 34.30
C GLY A 333 14.37 -6.48 33.98
N GLY A 334 13.62 -7.11 33.08
CA GLY A 334 12.24 -6.73 32.75
C GLY A 334 11.25 -7.04 33.89
N ASP A 335 10.23 -6.20 34.03
CA ASP A 335 9.14 -6.39 35.00
C ASP A 335 8.07 -7.35 34.45
N LEU A 336 8.11 -8.60 34.91
CA LEU A 336 7.22 -9.67 34.45
C LEU A 336 5.74 -9.41 34.74
N GLU A 337 5.40 -8.54 35.71
CA GLU A 337 4.01 -8.19 36.00
C GLU A 337 3.34 -7.37 34.89
N ARG A 338 4.14 -6.81 33.97
CA ARG A 338 3.63 -5.96 32.86
C ARG A 338 3.33 -6.74 31.59
N VAL A 339 3.76 -8.00 31.50
CA VAL A 339 3.60 -8.82 30.29
C VAL A 339 2.47 -9.80 30.47
N ALA A 340 1.50 -9.74 29.57
CA ALA A 340 0.37 -10.66 29.51
C ALA A 340 0.18 -11.22 28.11
N SER A 341 -0.36 -12.43 28.05
CA SER A 341 -0.70 -13.07 26.80
C SER A 341 -1.96 -13.92 26.94
N VAL A 342 -2.68 -14.06 25.84
CA VAL A 342 -3.79 -15.03 25.70
C VAL A 342 -3.57 -15.87 24.45
N ALA A 343 -3.96 -17.14 24.51
CA ALA A 343 -3.91 -18.08 23.40
C ALA A 343 -5.33 -18.31 22.85
N SER A 344 -5.72 -17.58 21.80
CA SER A 344 -7.03 -17.63 21.17
C SER A 344 -7.23 -18.92 20.37
N PHE A 345 -7.80 -19.93 21.02
CA PHE A 345 -8.10 -21.25 20.51
C PHE A 345 -9.51 -21.30 19.91
N PHE A 346 -9.61 -21.61 18.61
CA PHE A 346 -10.84 -21.52 17.83
C PHE A 346 -11.70 -22.78 17.95
N ILE A 347 -12.99 -22.58 18.22
CA ILE A 347 -13.93 -23.68 18.51
C ILE A 347 -14.81 -24.03 17.29
N SER A 348 -15.79 -23.19 16.95
CA SER A 348 -16.86 -23.59 16.02
C SER A 348 -16.40 -23.95 14.59
N ARG A 349 -15.22 -23.48 14.16
CA ARG A 349 -14.62 -23.85 12.86
C ARG A 349 -14.21 -25.32 12.80
N ILE A 350 -13.78 -25.90 13.92
CA ILE A 350 -13.38 -27.31 14.00
C ILE A 350 -14.60 -28.20 13.76
N ASP A 351 -15.69 -27.99 14.51
CA ASP A 351 -16.92 -28.77 14.32
C ASP A 351 -17.51 -28.55 12.93
N SER A 352 -17.48 -27.32 12.39
CA SER A 352 -17.99 -27.06 11.04
C SER A 352 -17.24 -27.88 9.97
N ALA A 353 -15.91 -27.99 10.08
CA ALA A 353 -15.11 -28.79 9.16
C ALA A 353 -15.33 -30.29 9.36
N ILE A 354 -15.33 -30.75 10.61
CA ILE A 354 -15.43 -32.17 10.96
C ILE A 354 -16.84 -32.71 10.71
N ASP A 355 -17.89 -31.97 11.09
CA ASP A 355 -19.28 -32.35 10.80
C ASP A 355 -19.54 -32.41 9.29
N GLY A 356 -18.86 -31.56 8.51
CA GLY A 356 -18.85 -31.63 7.05
C GLY A 356 -18.26 -32.95 6.52
N LEU A 357 -17.11 -33.36 7.05
CA LEU A 357 -16.47 -34.65 6.71
C LEU A 357 -17.33 -35.84 7.16
N ILE A 358 -17.91 -35.77 8.37
CA ILE A 358 -18.83 -36.78 8.90
C ILE A 358 -20.05 -36.92 7.98
N THR A 359 -20.67 -35.82 7.57
CA THR A 359 -21.84 -35.81 6.69
C THR A 359 -21.52 -36.44 5.34
N ALA A 360 -20.41 -36.04 4.71
CA ALA A 360 -19.97 -36.60 3.44
C ALA A 360 -19.73 -38.12 3.55
N ARG A 361 -19.13 -38.58 4.65
CA ARG A 361 -18.84 -39.99 4.87
C ARG A 361 -20.09 -40.83 5.17
N LEU A 362 -21.04 -40.28 5.93
CA LEU A 362 -22.33 -40.92 6.21
C LEU A 362 -23.17 -41.15 4.95
N GLN A 363 -22.98 -40.34 3.89
CA GLN A 363 -23.64 -40.54 2.60
C GLN A 363 -23.10 -41.74 1.80
N VAL A 364 -21.87 -42.17 2.08
CA VAL A 364 -21.16 -43.20 1.28
C VAL A 364 -21.04 -44.52 2.03
N THR A 365 -20.85 -44.51 3.35
CA THR A 365 -20.65 -45.75 4.13
C THR A 365 -21.97 -46.50 4.39
N THR A 366 -21.97 -47.81 4.12
CA THR A 366 -23.06 -48.74 4.48
C THR A 366 -22.77 -49.53 5.76
N ASN A 367 -21.61 -49.32 6.38
CA ASN A 367 -21.22 -50.03 7.60
C ASN A 367 -21.92 -49.42 8.83
N ALA A 368 -22.83 -50.19 9.45
CA ALA A 368 -23.63 -49.73 10.60
C ALA A 368 -22.78 -49.32 11.82
N ARG A 369 -21.64 -49.99 12.07
CA ARG A 369 -20.73 -49.62 13.17
C ARG A 369 -20.11 -48.26 12.90
N GLU A 370 -19.59 -48.05 11.69
CA GLU A 370 -18.98 -46.80 11.28
C GLU A 370 -19.99 -45.64 11.30
N GLN A 371 -21.23 -45.86 10.82
CA GLN A 371 -22.30 -44.86 10.89
C GLN A 371 -22.60 -44.43 12.34
N ASN A 372 -22.63 -45.38 13.28
CA ASN A 372 -22.88 -45.08 14.69
C ASN A 372 -21.72 -44.29 15.32
N LEU A 373 -20.46 -44.64 15.02
CA LEU A 373 -19.30 -43.88 15.47
C LEU A 373 -19.31 -42.45 14.91
N LEU A 374 -19.56 -42.29 13.61
CA LEU A 374 -19.64 -40.99 12.94
C LEU A 374 -20.73 -40.08 13.52
N ARG A 375 -21.94 -40.60 13.74
CA ARG A 375 -23.01 -39.85 14.42
C ARG A 375 -22.65 -39.52 15.88
N GLY A 376 -21.90 -40.40 16.54
CA GLY A 376 -21.43 -40.21 17.90
C GLY A 376 -20.44 -39.04 18.07
N LEU A 377 -19.75 -38.66 17.00
CA LEU A 377 -18.76 -37.56 16.95
C LEU A 377 -19.36 -36.18 16.65
N THR A 378 -20.54 -36.13 16.02
CA THR A 378 -21.15 -34.89 15.51
C THR A 378 -21.30 -33.85 16.63
N GLY A 379 -20.69 -32.66 16.44
CA GLY A 379 -20.74 -31.54 17.38
C GLY A 379 -20.00 -31.72 18.71
N LYS A 380 -19.12 -32.73 18.83
CA LYS A 380 -18.37 -33.00 20.07
C LYS A 380 -16.88 -32.72 19.97
N VAL A 381 -16.32 -32.72 18.77
CA VAL A 381 -14.87 -32.77 18.58
C VAL A 381 -14.19 -31.47 18.97
N ALA A 382 -14.77 -30.31 18.65
CA ALA A 382 -14.20 -29.02 19.05
C ALA A 382 -14.13 -28.87 20.58
N ILE A 383 -15.18 -29.29 21.29
CA ILE A 383 -15.24 -29.25 22.77
C ILE A 383 -14.23 -30.24 23.36
N ALA A 384 -14.16 -31.47 22.82
CA ALA A 384 -13.19 -32.47 23.28
C ALA A 384 -11.75 -31.95 23.10
N ASN A 385 -11.42 -31.40 21.93
CA ASN A 385 -10.12 -30.80 21.65
C ASN A 385 -9.78 -29.65 22.61
N ALA A 386 -10.75 -28.79 22.92
CA ALA A 386 -10.58 -27.68 23.86
C ALA A 386 -10.42 -28.13 25.33
N LYS A 387 -11.10 -29.20 25.76
CA LYS A 387 -10.89 -29.79 27.09
C LYS A 387 -9.48 -30.34 27.24
N LEU A 388 -8.97 -31.03 26.21
CA LEU A 388 -7.64 -31.60 26.23
C LEU A 388 -6.53 -30.54 26.16
N VAL A 389 -6.70 -29.48 25.36
CA VAL A 389 -5.75 -28.36 25.37
C VAL A 389 -5.71 -27.67 26.75
N TYR A 390 -6.85 -27.61 27.45
CA TYR A 390 -6.88 -27.11 28.82
C TYR A 390 -6.14 -28.02 29.81
N GLN A 391 -6.21 -29.35 29.67
CA GLN A 391 -5.37 -30.25 30.48
C GLN A 391 -3.88 -29.96 30.26
N ARG A 392 -3.45 -29.78 29.01
CA ARG A 392 -2.06 -29.40 28.69
C ARG A 392 -1.67 -28.03 29.23
N TYR A 393 -2.59 -27.07 29.23
CA TYR A 393 -2.41 -25.79 29.92
C TYR A 393 -2.13 -26.00 31.42
N GLN A 394 -2.95 -26.79 32.12
CA GLN A 394 -2.75 -27.05 33.54
C GLN A 394 -1.40 -27.70 33.82
N GLU A 395 -0.97 -28.65 32.99
CA GLU A 395 0.35 -29.29 33.10
C GLU A 395 1.49 -28.26 32.94
N LEU A 396 1.52 -27.51 31.84
CA LEU A 396 2.58 -26.56 31.54
C LEU A 396 2.71 -25.44 32.58
N PHE A 397 1.58 -24.91 33.06
CA PHE A 397 1.54 -23.83 34.05
C PHE A 397 1.51 -24.33 35.50
N SER A 398 1.78 -25.62 35.73
CA SER A 398 2.06 -26.17 37.06
C SER A 398 3.52 -26.60 37.24
N ASP A 399 4.28 -26.70 36.14
CA ASP A 399 5.68 -27.15 36.17
C ASP A 399 6.61 -26.14 36.86
N ARG A 400 7.75 -26.64 37.34
CA ARG A 400 8.77 -25.88 38.08
C ARG A 400 9.25 -24.64 37.31
N ARG A 401 9.48 -24.78 36.00
CA ARG A 401 9.93 -23.68 35.12
C ARG A 401 8.97 -22.50 35.17
N TRP A 402 7.66 -22.78 35.17
CA TRP A 402 6.64 -21.75 35.32
C TRP A 402 6.59 -21.18 36.74
N GLN A 403 6.66 -22.01 37.78
CA GLN A 403 6.61 -21.54 39.17
C GLN A 403 7.72 -20.54 39.50
N GLU A 404 8.91 -20.69 38.91
CA GLU A 404 10.03 -19.76 39.07
C GLU A 404 9.73 -18.36 38.46
N LEU A 405 9.03 -18.31 37.32
CA LEU A 405 8.58 -17.05 36.71
C LEU A 405 7.40 -16.45 37.47
N ALA A 406 6.43 -17.27 37.87
CA ALA A 406 5.26 -16.83 38.65
C ALA A 406 5.68 -16.22 40.00
N GLY A 407 6.69 -16.79 40.66
CA GLY A 407 7.29 -16.23 41.88
C GLY A 407 7.95 -14.86 41.70
N GLN A 408 8.21 -14.45 40.46
CA GLN A 408 8.73 -13.13 40.08
C GLN A 408 7.63 -12.20 39.54
N GLY A 409 6.35 -12.58 39.66
CA GLY A 409 5.21 -11.76 39.23
C GLY A 409 4.70 -12.05 37.81
N ALA A 410 5.22 -13.07 37.12
CA ALA A 410 4.73 -13.43 35.79
C ALA A 410 3.27 -13.94 35.82
N GLN A 411 2.53 -13.61 34.78
CA GLN A 411 1.13 -14.00 34.61
C GLN A 411 0.97 -15.18 33.64
N ALA A 412 0.14 -16.19 33.95
CA ALA A 412 -0.04 -17.33 33.04
C ALA A 412 -0.71 -16.90 31.72
N GLN A 413 -0.29 -17.47 30.58
CA GLN A 413 -0.93 -17.22 29.28
C GLN A 413 -2.26 -17.95 29.21
N ARG A 414 -3.36 -17.24 29.47
CA ARG A 414 -4.69 -17.84 29.55
C ARG A 414 -5.13 -18.36 28.19
N LEU A 415 -5.75 -19.55 28.18
CA LEU A 415 -6.50 -20.01 27.01
C LEU A 415 -7.71 -19.10 26.80
N LEU A 416 -7.88 -18.64 25.56
CA LEU A 416 -9.01 -17.82 25.13
C LEU A 416 -9.84 -18.60 24.12
N TRP A 417 -11.10 -18.87 24.43
CA TRP A 417 -12.02 -19.55 23.52
C TRP A 417 -12.57 -18.57 22.49
N ALA A 418 -12.13 -18.74 21.24
CA ALA A 418 -12.53 -17.91 20.11
C ALA A 418 -13.49 -18.65 19.18
N SER A 419 -14.23 -17.89 18.36
CA SER A 419 -15.22 -18.47 17.44
C SER A 419 -16.26 -19.34 18.18
N THR A 420 -16.82 -18.80 19.26
CA THR A 420 -17.73 -19.48 20.21
C THR A 420 -19.21 -19.42 19.83
N SER A 421 -19.55 -18.83 18.69
CA SER A 421 -20.91 -18.90 18.14
C SER A 421 -21.15 -20.25 17.48
N THR A 422 -22.24 -20.91 17.85
CA THR A 422 -22.74 -22.10 17.17
C THR A 422 -23.06 -21.82 15.70
N LYS A 423 -22.67 -22.73 14.79
CA LYS A 423 -22.96 -22.64 13.34
C LYS A 423 -24.07 -23.58 12.88
N ASN A 424 -24.33 -24.64 13.65
CA ASN A 424 -25.39 -25.60 13.39
C ASN A 424 -26.64 -25.26 14.22
N PRO A 425 -27.79 -24.94 13.62
CA PRO A 425 -29.01 -24.59 14.35
C PRO A 425 -29.57 -25.72 15.22
N SER A 426 -29.09 -26.95 15.04
CA SER A 426 -29.46 -28.11 15.87
C SER A 426 -28.77 -28.12 17.23
N TYR A 427 -27.67 -27.37 17.38
CA TYR A 427 -27.00 -27.21 18.67
C TYR A 427 -27.57 -25.99 19.39
N ARG A 428 -27.44 -25.95 20.72
CA ARG A 428 -27.77 -24.74 21.46
C ARG A 428 -26.86 -23.59 20.99
N ASP A 429 -27.44 -22.43 20.81
CA ASP A 429 -26.76 -21.19 20.38
C ASP A 429 -25.65 -20.70 21.35
N VAL A 430 -25.67 -21.22 22.58
CA VAL A 430 -24.70 -20.95 23.67
C VAL A 430 -23.81 -22.15 24.01
N ALA A 431 -23.88 -23.25 23.25
CA ALA A 431 -23.23 -24.52 23.59
C ALA A 431 -21.73 -24.36 23.88
N TYR A 432 -20.97 -23.72 22.99
CA TYR A 432 -19.53 -23.59 23.18
C TYR A 432 -19.14 -22.75 24.40
N VAL A 433 -19.94 -21.74 24.76
CA VAL A 433 -19.70 -20.98 25.98
C VAL A 433 -19.99 -21.84 27.20
N GLU A 434 -21.10 -22.57 27.21
CA GLU A 434 -21.49 -23.42 28.35
C GLU A 434 -20.58 -24.61 28.60
N GLU A 435 -19.98 -25.18 27.54
CA GLU A 435 -19.16 -26.38 27.61
C GLU A 435 -17.68 -26.10 27.91
N LEU A 436 -17.24 -24.84 27.85
CA LEU A 436 -15.82 -24.46 28.00
C LEU A 436 -15.55 -23.51 29.18
N ILE A 437 -16.41 -23.50 30.19
CA ILE A 437 -16.26 -22.68 31.39
C ILE A 437 -15.29 -23.35 32.36
N GLY A 438 -14.20 -22.66 32.70
CA GLY A 438 -13.22 -23.15 33.66
C GLY A 438 -12.29 -22.06 34.17
N PRO A 439 -11.54 -22.35 35.26
CA PRO A 439 -10.70 -21.37 35.91
C PRO A 439 -9.56 -20.93 35.01
N ASP A 440 -9.24 -19.65 35.11
CA ASP A 440 -8.12 -19.01 34.43
C ASP A 440 -8.19 -19.07 32.91
N THR A 441 -9.41 -18.91 32.37
CA THR A 441 -9.68 -18.86 30.94
C THR A 441 -10.38 -17.57 30.54
N VAL A 442 -10.35 -17.27 29.25
CA VAL A 442 -11.10 -16.19 28.63
C VAL A 442 -12.05 -16.79 27.60
N THR A 443 -13.24 -16.23 27.44
CA THR A 443 -14.10 -16.53 26.30
C THR A 443 -14.39 -15.23 25.58
N THR A 444 -14.09 -15.15 24.28
CA THR A 444 -14.48 -14.01 23.45
C THR A 444 -15.76 -14.36 22.70
N ILE A 445 -16.80 -13.57 22.91
CA ILE A 445 -18.16 -13.90 22.49
C ILE A 445 -18.68 -12.81 21.53
N PRO A 446 -19.20 -13.18 20.34
CA PRO A 446 -19.83 -12.21 19.45
C PRO A 446 -21.18 -11.71 20.01
N PRO A 447 -21.68 -10.53 19.59
CA PRO A 447 -22.83 -9.87 20.24
C PRO A 447 -24.10 -10.73 20.35
N ALA A 448 -24.42 -11.51 19.31
CA ALA A 448 -25.60 -12.39 19.32
C ALA A 448 -25.49 -13.49 20.39
N THR A 449 -24.34 -14.16 20.49
CA THR A 449 -24.10 -15.19 21.51
C THR A 449 -23.97 -14.57 22.90
N PHE A 450 -23.46 -13.33 23.01
CA PHE A 450 -23.39 -12.58 24.27
C PHE A 450 -24.79 -12.33 24.84
N GLY A 451 -25.72 -11.84 24.00
CA GLY A 451 -27.12 -11.64 24.37
C GLY A 451 -27.85 -12.95 24.69
N ALA A 452 -27.64 -14.01 23.88
CA ALA A 452 -28.21 -15.33 24.12
C ALA A 452 -27.75 -15.92 25.46
N PHE A 453 -26.45 -15.83 25.77
CA PHE A 453 -25.93 -16.34 27.04
C PHE A 453 -26.47 -15.57 28.23
N ARG A 454 -26.58 -14.23 28.13
CA ARG A 454 -27.23 -13.40 29.15
C ARG A 454 -28.67 -13.84 29.44
N ASN A 455 -29.41 -14.21 28.39
CA ASN A 455 -30.80 -14.63 28.49
C ASN A 455 -30.97 -16.05 29.05
N HIS A 456 -30.26 -17.04 28.51
CA HIS A 456 -30.56 -18.45 28.80
C HIS A 456 -29.33 -19.36 28.96
N GLY A 457 -28.14 -18.79 29.14
CA GLY A 457 -26.93 -19.54 29.48
C GLY A 457 -27.04 -20.32 30.81
N ARG A 458 -26.31 -21.42 30.90
CA ARG A 458 -26.28 -22.30 32.08
C ARG A 458 -24.83 -22.45 32.58
N PRO A 459 -24.37 -21.54 33.44
CA PRO A 459 -22.98 -21.54 33.89
C PRO A 459 -22.71 -22.71 34.85
N ARG A 460 -21.63 -23.45 34.60
CA ARG A 460 -21.12 -24.58 35.40
C ARG A 460 -19.63 -24.79 35.11
N ALA A 461 -18.90 -25.52 35.94
CA ALA A 461 -17.47 -25.80 35.73
C ALA A 461 -17.24 -26.91 34.68
N SER A 462 -17.69 -26.67 33.45
CA SER A 462 -17.80 -27.70 32.39
C SER A 462 -16.45 -28.18 31.82
N LEU A 463 -15.41 -27.34 31.89
CA LEU A 463 -14.12 -27.62 31.26
C LEU A 463 -13.38 -28.80 31.91
N THR A 464 -13.66 -29.06 33.19
CA THR A 464 -13.12 -30.19 33.96
C THR A 464 -14.11 -31.35 34.12
N GLU A 465 -15.33 -31.23 33.59
CA GLU A 465 -16.31 -32.32 33.58
C GLU A 465 -15.96 -33.32 32.48
N ASP A 466 -16.03 -34.62 32.77
CA ASP A 466 -16.02 -35.72 31.79
C ASP A 466 -14.86 -35.66 30.76
N VAL A 467 -13.64 -35.42 31.26
CA VAL A 467 -12.42 -35.37 30.43
C VAL A 467 -12.13 -36.71 29.75
N ASP A 468 -12.46 -37.83 30.39
CA ASP A 468 -12.31 -39.17 29.81
C ASP A 468 -13.14 -39.33 28.53
N SER A 469 -14.36 -38.78 28.48
CA SER A 469 -15.17 -38.78 27.26
C SER A 469 -14.58 -37.91 26.14
N ALA A 470 -13.87 -36.83 26.48
CA ALA A 470 -13.13 -36.04 25.50
C ALA A 470 -11.98 -36.87 24.89
N CYS A 471 -11.24 -37.64 25.71
CA CYS A 471 -10.23 -38.59 25.24
C CYS A 471 -10.84 -39.67 24.34
N ASP A 472 -11.98 -40.24 24.72
CA ASP A 472 -12.72 -41.22 23.90
C ASP A 472 -13.15 -40.63 22.56
N THR A 473 -13.64 -39.38 22.54
CA THR A 473 -14.06 -38.67 21.32
C THR A 473 -12.89 -38.52 20.35
N MET A 474 -11.71 -38.13 20.83
CA MET A 474 -10.51 -38.00 19.97
C MET A 474 -10.01 -39.37 19.47
N ARG A 475 -10.07 -40.43 20.31
CA ARG A 475 -9.76 -41.80 19.88
C ARG A 475 -10.73 -42.30 18.81
N MET A 476 -12.02 -42.04 18.99
CA MET A 476 -13.07 -42.40 18.03
C MET A 476 -12.89 -41.67 16.70
N LEU A 477 -12.51 -40.39 16.72
CA LEU A 477 -12.19 -39.61 15.51
C LEU A 477 -11.06 -40.26 14.70
N ALA A 478 -10.01 -40.73 15.39
CA ALA A 478 -8.90 -41.45 14.79
C ALA A 478 -9.31 -42.86 14.30
N GLU A 479 -10.16 -43.58 15.04
CA GLU A 479 -10.69 -44.91 14.64
C GLU A 479 -11.47 -44.82 13.32
N VAL A 480 -12.26 -43.77 13.15
CA VAL A 480 -12.93 -43.51 11.86
C VAL A 480 -11.98 -42.88 10.85
N GLY A 481 -10.70 -42.65 11.13
CA GLY A 481 -9.73 -42.16 10.15
C GLY A 481 -9.93 -40.71 9.71
N ILE A 482 -10.52 -39.85 10.54
CA ILE A 482 -10.51 -38.40 10.33
C ILE A 482 -9.27 -37.83 11.03
N SER A 483 -8.33 -37.29 10.26
CA SER A 483 -7.09 -36.71 10.78
C SER A 483 -7.34 -35.33 11.37
N MET A 484 -7.17 -35.18 12.70
CA MET A 484 -7.27 -33.87 13.35
C MET A 484 -6.20 -32.90 12.82
N LYS A 485 -4.97 -33.40 12.58
CA LYS A 485 -3.87 -32.60 12.05
C LYS A 485 -4.20 -31.99 10.70
N ASP A 486 -4.70 -32.80 9.76
CA ASP A 486 -5.03 -32.31 8.41
C ASP A 486 -6.15 -31.28 8.46
N VAL A 487 -7.13 -31.47 9.35
CA VAL A 487 -8.21 -30.50 9.59
C VAL A 487 -7.64 -29.20 10.16
N THR A 488 -6.79 -29.25 11.18
CA THR A 488 -6.24 -28.04 11.81
C THR A 488 -5.28 -27.28 10.91
N ASP A 489 -4.45 -27.98 10.13
CA ASP A 489 -3.53 -27.35 9.15
C ASP A 489 -4.32 -26.62 8.07
N LYS A 490 -5.38 -27.26 7.56
CA LYS A 490 -6.30 -26.65 6.60
C LYS A 490 -7.00 -25.42 7.20
N LEU A 491 -7.52 -25.52 8.42
CA LEU A 491 -8.20 -24.41 9.10
C LEU A 491 -7.27 -23.22 9.37
N LEU A 492 -5.99 -23.46 9.66
CA LEU A 492 -4.99 -22.40 9.79
C LEU A 492 -4.77 -21.68 8.46
N ALA A 493 -4.51 -22.42 7.37
CA ALA A 493 -4.31 -21.85 6.04
C ALA A 493 -5.55 -21.07 5.55
N GLU A 494 -6.75 -21.67 5.66
CA GLU A 494 -8.01 -21.01 5.33
C GLU A 494 -8.28 -19.80 6.24
N GLY A 495 -7.88 -19.88 7.52
CA GLY A 495 -8.02 -18.79 8.47
C GLY A 495 -7.21 -17.55 8.07
N VAL A 496 -5.95 -17.74 7.68
CA VAL A 496 -5.06 -16.67 7.18
C VAL A 496 -5.62 -16.08 5.88
N GLN A 497 -6.10 -16.92 4.96
CA GLN A 497 -6.70 -16.46 3.70
C GLN A 497 -7.97 -15.64 3.95
N LEU A 498 -8.89 -16.15 4.77
CA LEU A 498 -10.15 -15.46 5.09
C LEU A 498 -9.91 -14.10 5.75
N PHE A 499 -8.86 -13.98 6.58
CA PHE A 499 -8.49 -12.71 7.18
C PHE A 499 -7.86 -11.76 6.17
N SER A 500 -7.03 -12.27 5.26
CA SER A 500 -6.47 -11.49 4.15
C SER A 500 -7.58 -10.97 3.22
N ASP A 501 -8.53 -11.83 2.82
CA ASP A 501 -9.67 -11.45 1.98
C ASP A 501 -10.57 -10.41 2.67
N ALA A 502 -10.81 -10.58 3.98
CA ALA A 502 -11.56 -9.61 4.77
C ALA A 502 -10.83 -8.27 4.89
N PHE A 503 -9.50 -8.31 4.99
CA PHE A 503 -8.69 -7.11 5.02
C PHE A 503 -8.70 -6.39 3.67
N ASP A 504 -8.60 -7.10 2.55
CA ASP A 504 -8.78 -6.51 1.22
C ASP A 504 -10.16 -5.85 1.06
N LYS A 505 -11.23 -6.51 1.54
CA LYS A 505 -12.58 -5.92 1.56
C LYS A 505 -12.67 -4.68 2.44
N LEU A 506 -12.04 -4.69 3.60
CA LEU A 506 -11.97 -3.53 4.49
C LEU A 506 -11.26 -2.35 3.82
N LEU A 507 -10.09 -2.58 3.22
CA LEU A 507 -9.35 -1.53 2.53
C LEU A 507 -10.15 -0.98 1.34
N LYS A 508 -10.86 -1.86 0.61
CA LYS A 508 -11.82 -1.44 -0.43
C LYS A 508 -12.96 -0.59 0.15
N ALA A 509 -13.54 -0.98 1.29
CA ALA A 509 -14.64 -0.24 1.92
C ALA A 509 -14.21 1.14 2.41
N VAL A 510 -13.06 1.22 3.11
CA VAL A 510 -12.43 2.48 3.53
C VAL A 510 -12.18 3.38 2.33
N LYS A 511 -11.62 2.82 1.24
CA LYS A 511 -11.38 3.55 0.00
C LYS A 511 -12.68 3.99 -0.66
N LYS A 512 -13.70 3.14 -0.72
CA LYS A 512 -15.00 3.43 -1.33
C LYS A 512 -15.69 4.58 -0.61
N GLN A 513 -15.76 4.54 0.72
CA GLN A 513 -16.40 5.61 1.50
C GLN A 513 -15.58 6.91 1.46
N SER A 514 -14.24 6.82 1.40
CA SER A 514 -13.40 7.99 1.14
C SER A 514 -13.57 8.55 -0.29
N LYS A 515 -13.83 7.68 -1.28
CA LYS A 515 -14.10 8.03 -2.69
C LYS A 515 -15.52 8.52 -2.97
N GLU A 516 -16.55 8.11 -2.22
CA GLU A 516 -17.91 8.66 -2.38
C GLU A 516 -17.97 10.15 -1.97
N ALA A 517 -16.97 10.65 -1.24
CA ALA A 517 -16.70 12.09 -1.05
C ALA A 517 -15.99 12.77 -2.24
N GLY A 518 -15.69 12.04 -3.31
CA GLY A 518 -14.88 12.46 -4.46
C GLY A 518 -15.17 11.71 -5.77
N GLU A 519 -16.42 11.26 -6.01
CA GLU A 519 -16.78 10.63 -7.29
C GLU A 519 -16.57 11.62 -8.46
N GLY A 520 -15.63 11.24 -9.33
CA GLY A 520 -15.26 11.89 -10.60
C GLY A 520 -13.98 12.73 -10.50
N LYS A 521 -12.78 12.18 -10.81
CA LYS A 521 -11.54 12.99 -10.80
C LYS A 521 -10.23 12.42 -11.38
N ILE A 522 -10.17 11.22 -11.97
CA ILE A 522 -8.97 10.76 -12.71
C ILE A 522 -9.32 10.39 -14.14
N ASN A 523 -8.35 10.59 -15.05
CA ASN A 523 -8.44 10.25 -16.46
C ASN A 523 -8.91 8.81 -16.62
N ARG A 524 -10.00 8.58 -17.35
CA ARG A 524 -10.60 7.24 -17.44
C ARG A 524 -9.85 6.39 -18.45
N LEU A 525 -9.48 5.16 -18.06
CA LEU A 525 -8.92 4.16 -18.97
C LEU A 525 -9.98 3.08 -19.28
N THR A 526 -10.19 2.80 -20.57
CA THR A 526 -10.97 1.66 -21.07
C THR A 526 -10.24 1.00 -22.24
N TYR A 527 -10.61 -0.21 -22.63
CA TYR A 527 -9.95 -0.90 -23.75
C TYR A 527 -10.89 -1.86 -24.47
N LYS A 528 -10.57 -2.15 -25.73
CA LYS A 528 -11.19 -3.16 -26.57
C LYS A 528 -10.09 -4.03 -27.17
N LEU A 529 -10.04 -5.29 -26.74
CA LEU A 529 -9.00 -6.24 -27.13
C LEU A 529 -9.66 -7.48 -27.75
N PRO A 530 -9.04 -8.12 -28.76
CA PRO A 530 -9.47 -9.44 -29.22
C PRO A 530 -9.46 -10.47 -28.08
N ASP A 531 -10.43 -11.39 -28.05
CA ASP A 531 -10.63 -12.33 -26.93
C ASP A 531 -9.35 -13.05 -26.47
N PRO A 532 -8.50 -13.60 -27.35
CA PRO A 532 -7.27 -14.27 -26.91
C PRO A 532 -6.32 -13.36 -26.14
N LEU A 533 -6.20 -12.09 -26.55
CA LEU A 533 -5.37 -11.09 -25.88
C LEU A 533 -6.02 -10.65 -24.56
N ALA A 534 -7.35 -10.46 -24.55
CA ALA A 534 -8.08 -10.10 -23.34
C ALA A 534 -7.93 -11.18 -22.24
N ASP A 535 -8.04 -12.46 -22.60
CA ASP A 535 -7.87 -13.58 -21.68
C ASP A 535 -6.44 -13.66 -21.14
N ALA A 536 -5.44 -13.46 -21.98
CA ALA A 536 -4.03 -13.44 -21.55
C ALA A 536 -3.73 -12.26 -20.61
N VAL A 537 -4.30 -11.08 -20.87
CA VAL A 537 -4.21 -9.92 -19.97
C VAL A 537 -4.86 -10.24 -18.63
N LYS A 538 -6.07 -10.81 -18.63
CA LYS A 538 -6.76 -11.21 -17.40
C LYS A 538 -5.96 -12.23 -16.58
N ALA A 539 -5.36 -13.22 -17.24
CA ALA A 539 -4.49 -14.20 -16.59
C ALA A 539 -3.24 -13.55 -15.99
N SER A 540 -2.61 -12.60 -16.69
CA SER A 540 -1.47 -11.86 -16.17
C SER A 540 -1.83 -10.95 -14.99
N LEU A 541 -3.00 -10.30 -15.01
CA LEU A 541 -3.49 -9.50 -13.87
C LEU A 541 -3.74 -10.40 -12.64
N ALA A 542 -4.35 -11.58 -12.82
CA ALA A 542 -4.54 -12.54 -11.74
C ALA A 542 -3.21 -13.03 -11.15
N GLU A 543 -2.19 -13.22 -11.98
CA GLU A 543 -0.83 -13.56 -11.55
C GLU A 543 -0.16 -12.42 -10.76
N TRP A 544 -0.32 -11.18 -11.22
CA TRP A 544 0.11 -9.98 -10.50
C TRP A 544 -0.54 -9.84 -9.13
N HIS A 545 -1.84 -10.12 -9.03
CA HIS A 545 -2.59 -10.12 -7.78
C HIS A 545 -2.07 -11.22 -6.83
N ALA A 546 -2.03 -12.47 -7.31
CA ALA A 546 -1.62 -13.63 -6.51
C ALA A 546 -0.20 -13.51 -5.93
N GLN A 547 0.72 -12.88 -6.68
CA GLN A 547 2.10 -12.67 -6.23
C GLN A 547 2.34 -11.31 -5.56
N GLY A 548 1.30 -10.49 -5.37
CA GLY A 548 1.41 -9.16 -4.77
C GLY A 548 2.40 -8.24 -5.49
N LYS A 549 2.51 -8.34 -6.83
CA LYS A 549 3.54 -7.63 -7.61
C LYS A 549 3.46 -6.12 -7.51
N VAL A 550 2.27 -5.55 -7.29
CA VAL A 550 2.12 -4.10 -7.03
C VAL A 550 2.78 -3.71 -5.70
N ARG A 551 2.56 -4.48 -4.62
CA ARG A 551 3.26 -4.26 -3.34
C ARG A 551 4.77 -4.36 -3.50
N ARG A 552 5.26 -5.33 -4.26
CA ARG A 552 6.68 -5.51 -4.55
C ARG A 552 7.27 -4.34 -5.36
N LEU A 553 6.53 -3.80 -6.34
CA LEU A 553 6.96 -2.65 -7.14
C LEU A 553 7.14 -1.42 -6.26
N TRP A 554 6.14 -1.12 -5.43
CA TRP A 554 6.20 -0.01 -4.48
C TRP A 554 7.21 -0.25 -3.35
N GLY A 555 7.43 -1.50 -2.96
CA GLY A 555 8.50 -1.94 -2.06
C GLY A 555 9.90 -1.96 -2.68
N ARG A 556 10.04 -1.53 -3.95
CA ARG A 556 11.30 -1.45 -4.69
C ARG A 556 12.02 -2.79 -4.85
N ASP A 557 11.27 -3.88 -4.98
CA ASP A 557 11.82 -5.22 -5.18
C ASP A 557 12.37 -5.38 -6.61
N ALA A 558 13.70 -5.39 -6.74
CA ALA A 558 14.39 -5.55 -8.03
C ALA A 558 14.10 -6.90 -8.71
N SER A 559 13.69 -7.94 -7.96
CA SER A 559 13.41 -9.27 -8.51
C SER A 559 12.12 -9.33 -9.35
N LEU A 560 11.35 -8.23 -9.43
CA LEU A 560 10.29 -8.07 -10.40
C LEU A 560 10.79 -7.92 -11.85
N TRP A 561 12.06 -7.52 -12.02
CA TRP A 561 12.70 -7.30 -13.32
C TRP A 561 13.90 -8.24 -13.48
N THR A 562 15.12 -7.71 -13.52
CA THR A 562 16.36 -8.50 -13.67
C THR A 562 17.06 -8.79 -12.36
N GLY A 563 16.61 -8.22 -11.23
CA GLY A 563 17.22 -8.44 -9.91
C GLY A 563 18.58 -7.75 -9.72
N ARG A 564 18.88 -6.70 -10.49
CA ARG A 564 20.12 -5.92 -10.44
C ARG A 564 19.92 -4.62 -9.65
N ASP A 565 20.12 -3.47 -10.29
CA ASP A 565 20.13 -2.15 -9.65
C ASP A 565 18.76 -1.44 -9.69
N GLU A 566 17.70 -2.09 -10.17
CA GLU A 566 16.37 -1.48 -10.37
C GLU A 566 15.82 -0.80 -9.12
N ALA A 567 16.05 -1.39 -7.94
CA ALA A 567 15.62 -0.86 -6.65
C ALA A 567 16.10 0.58 -6.37
N GLN A 568 17.22 0.98 -6.99
CA GLN A 568 17.85 2.30 -6.81
C GLN A 568 17.17 3.40 -7.64
N TRP A 569 16.33 3.06 -8.61
CA TRP A 569 15.80 4.01 -9.61
C TRP A 569 14.30 4.32 -9.45
N LEU A 570 13.70 3.88 -8.35
CA LEU A 570 12.27 4.00 -8.05
C LEU A 570 11.91 5.22 -7.18
N GLY A 571 12.77 6.25 -7.17
CA GLY A 571 12.51 7.49 -6.41
C GLY A 571 11.28 8.27 -6.90
N TRP A 572 10.89 8.07 -8.17
CA TRP A 572 9.77 8.76 -8.81
C TRP A 572 8.40 8.37 -8.25
N LEU A 573 8.27 7.20 -7.61
CA LEU A 573 7.00 6.74 -7.03
C LEU A 573 6.39 7.71 -6.01
N GLY A 574 7.24 8.44 -5.26
CA GLY A 574 6.82 9.41 -4.24
C GLY A 574 7.12 10.87 -4.61
N ILE A 575 7.55 11.15 -5.84
CA ILE A 575 7.97 12.50 -6.22
C ILE A 575 6.84 13.53 -6.19
N PRO A 576 5.57 13.24 -6.59
CA PRO A 576 4.54 14.27 -6.64
C PRO A 576 4.19 14.78 -5.24
N ASN A 577 3.95 13.88 -4.28
CA ASN A 577 3.80 14.20 -2.87
C ASN A 577 4.98 15.02 -2.31
N GLY A 578 6.22 14.60 -2.60
CA GLY A 578 7.43 15.29 -2.17
C GLY A 578 7.53 16.73 -2.71
N GLN A 579 7.06 16.97 -3.94
CA GLN A 579 7.02 18.30 -4.54
C GLN A 579 5.92 19.18 -3.94
N LEU A 580 4.73 18.62 -3.67
CA LEU A 580 3.64 19.34 -2.99
C LEU A 580 4.06 19.79 -1.58
N ALA A 581 4.74 18.93 -0.82
CA ALA A 581 5.27 19.27 0.50
C ALA A 581 6.26 20.46 0.46
N HIS A 582 6.92 20.69 -0.69
CA HIS A 582 7.91 21.75 -0.89
C HIS A 582 7.49 22.79 -1.95
N ILE A 583 6.19 22.92 -2.21
CA ILE A 583 5.64 23.71 -3.32
C ILE A 583 6.08 25.19 -3.28
N GLN A 584 6.34 25.71 -2.09
CA GLN A 584 6.80 27.09 -1.88
C GLN A 584 8.10 27.41 -2.62
N ARG A 585 8.98 26.43 -2.86
CA ARG A 585 10.20 26.63 -3.66
C ARG A 585 9.87 26.96 -5.12
N LEU A 586 8.90 26.26 -5.70
CA LEU A 586 8.45 26.49 -7.08
C LEU A 586 7.71 27.84 -7.18
N ALA A 587 6.89 28.18 -6.19
CA ALA A 587 6.25 29.50 -6.14
C ALA A 587 7.28 30.65 -6.09
N ARG A 588 8.38 30.49 -5.34
CA ARG A 588 9.44 31.51 -5.27
C ARG A 588 10.12 31.77 -6.61
N ILE A 589 10.46 30.73 -7.39
CA ILE A 589 11.13 30.94 -8.67
C ILE A 589 10.19 31.56 -9.70
N THR A 590 8.90 31.23 -9.65
CA THR A 590 7.86 31.88 -10.44
C THR A 590 7.82 33.39 -10.18
N GLU A 591 7.85 33.82 -8.90
CA GLU A 591 7.89 35.25 -8.55
C GLU A 591 9.21 35.94 -8.96
N VAL A 592 10.33 35.22 -8.90
CA VAL A 592 11.62 35.73 -9.42
C VAL A 592 11.56 35.95 -10.93
N ALA A 593 10.97 35.03 -11.69
CA ALA A 593 10.82 35.18 -13.15
C ALA A 593 9.93 36.38 -13.50
N LYS A 594 8.80 36.56 -12.80
CA LYS A 594 7.91 37.72 -12.96
C LYS A 594 8.60 39.04 -12.62
N SER A 595 9.24 39.12 -11.46
CA SER A 595 9.87 40.37 -10.97
C SER A 595 11.07 40.80 -11.82
N ALA A 596 11.81 39.84 -12.40
CA ALA A 596 12.91 40.11 -13.31
C ALA A 596 12.45 40.57 -14.71
N ARG A 597 11.15 40.47 -15.03
CA ARG A 597 10.54 40.88 -16.31
C ARG A 597 11.20 40.27 -17.54
N PHE A 598 11.60 39.00 -17.46
CA PHE A 598 12.06 38.26 -18.65
C PHE A 598 10.90 38.10 -19.64
N SER A 599 11.17 38.28 -20.93
CA SER A 599 10.20 38.05 -22.00
C SER A 599 10.21 36.60 -22.49
N HIS A 600 11.37 35.94 -22.40
CA HIS A 600 11.54 34.55 -22.81
C HIS A 600 12.29 33.74 -21.77
N VAL A 601 12.09 32.42 -21.86
CA VAL A 601 12.92 31.42 -21.21
C VAL A 601 13.42 30.46 -22.28
N LEU A 602 14.72 30.23 -22.35
CA LEU A 602 15.30 29.21 -23.23
C LEU A 602 15.86 28.05 -22.39
N LEU A 603 15.21 26.90 -22.47
CA LEU A 603 15.71 25.67 -21.88
C LEU A 603 16.72 25.01 -22.82
N LEU A 604 17.90 24.74 -22.28
CA LEU A 604 19.04 24.10 -22.93
C LEU A 604 19.18 22.69 -22.33
N GLY A 605 18.61 21.69 -23.00
CA GLY A 605 18.44 20.35 -22.44
C GLY A 605 18.47 19.26 -23.49
N MET A 606 18.38 18.01 -23.04
CA MET A 606 18.32 16.86 -23.92
C MET A 606 17.57 15.70 -23.25
N GLY A 607 16.77 14.96 -24.03
CA GLY A 607 16.02 13.81 -23.56
C GLY A 607 15.00 14.18 -22.48
N GLY A 608 15.02 13.49 -21.33
CA GLY A 608 14.01 13.68 -20.28
C GLY A 608 14.04 15.08 -19.65
N SER A 609 15.17 15.78 -19.80
CA SER A 609 15.35 17.16 -19.37
C SER A 609 14.78 18.20 -20.35
N SER A 610 14.34 17.82 -21.56
CA SER A 610 13.74 18.71 -22.56
C SER A 610 12.30 18.34 -22.92
N LEU A 611 11.97 17.05 -23.04
CA LEU A 611 10.67 16.62 -23.60
C LEU A 611 9.47 16.97 -22.71
N CYS A 612 9.52 16.74 -21.39
CA CYS A 612 8.42 17.14 -20.51
C CYS A 612 8.18 18.66 -20.54
N PRO A 613 9.21 19.52 -20.41
CA PRO A 613 9.07 20.97 -20.63
C PRO A 613 8.46 21.35 -21.99
N GLU A 614 8.79 20.62 -23.06
CA GLU A 614 8.21 20.84 -24.38
C GLU A 614 6.71 20.51 -24.41
N VAL A 615 6.29 19.39 -23.80
CA VAL A 615 4.88 19.03 -23.64
C VAL A 615 4.12 20.14 -22.90
N MET A 616 4.66 20.66 -21.80
CA MET A 616 4.06 21.76 -21.04
C MET A 616 3.92 23.01 -21.90
N LYS A 617 4.99 23.39 -22.60
CA LYS A 617 5.05 24.54 -23.49
C LYS A 617 4.01 24.44 -24.60
N THR A 618 3.91 23.29 -25.26
CA THR A 618 3.01 23.07 -26.39
C THR A 618 1.56 23.02 -25.93
N THR A 619 1.28 22.42 -24.78
CA THR A 619 -0.08 22.27 -24.25
C THR A 619 -0.65 23.57 -23.68
N PHE A 620 0.12 24.26 -22.82
CA PHE A 620 -0.37 25.46 -22.12
C PHE A 620 -0.11 26.76 -22.89
N GLY A 621 0.77 26.72 -23.90
CA GLY A 621 1.10 27.89 -24.72
C GLY A 621 1.73 29.03 -23.91
N THR A 622 1.51 30.26 -24.37
CA THR A 622 1.97 31.46 -23.66
C THR A 622 0.96 31.89 -22.60
N ILE A 623 1.39 32.00 -21.35
CA ILE A 623 0.54 32.42 -20.23
C ILE A 623 0.78 33.91 -19.93
N ARG A 624 -0.31 34.68 -19.87
CA ARG A 624 -0.24 36.14 -19.67
C ARG A 624 0.47 36.49 -18.36
N GLY A 625 1.48 37.36 -18.45
CA GLY A 625 2.25 37.83 -17.30
C GLY A 625 3.50 37.00 -16.97
N PHE A 626 3.80 35.99 -17.79
CA PHE A 626 4.96 35.11 -17.65
C PHE A 626 5.81 35.10 -18.94
N PRO A 627 7.09 34.74 -18.86
CA PRO A 627 7.93 34.58 -20.04
C PRO A 627 7.48 33.41 -20.92
N GLU A 628 7.64 33.54 -22.23
CA GLU A 628 7.42 32.44 -23.18
C GLU A 628 8.53 31.40 -23.06
N LEU A 629 8.17 30.13 -22.87
CA LEU A 629 9.12 29.03 -22.82
C LEU A 629 9.50 28.56 -24.23
N HIS A 630 10.80 28.39 -24.45
CA HIS A 630 11.43 27.79 -25.63
C HIS A 630 12.29 26.61 -25.19
N VAL A 631 12.30 25.54 -25.96
CA VAL A 631 13.10 24.32 -25.66
C VAL A 631 14.03 24.05 -26.83
N LEU A 632 15.34 24.05 -26.57
CA LEU A 632 16.37 23.72 -27.54
C LEU A 632 17.04 22.40 -27.14
N ASP A 633 16.86 21.39 -27.98
CA ASP A 633 17.43 20.05 -27.83
C ASP A 633 17.96 19.48 -29.15
N SER A 634 18.44 20.38 -30.02
CA SER A 634 19.07 20.03 -31.28
C SER A 634 20.38 20.79 -31.47
N THR A 635 21.41 20.07 -31.91
CA THR A 635 22.73 20.60 -32.24
C THR A 635 22.85 21.05 -33.69
N ASP A 636 21.76 20.97 -34.46
CA ASP A 636 21.73 21.50 -35.82
C ASP A 636 21.99 23.02 -35.80
N PRO A 637 23.03 23.51 -36.49
CA PRO A 637 23.43 24.92 -36.41
C PRO A 637 22.36 25.88 -36.93
N ALA A 638 21.57 25.47 -37.94
CA ALA A 638 20.44 26.29 -38.41
C ALA A 638 19.36 26.36 -37.33
N GLN A 639 19.06 25.26 -36.64
CA GLN A 639 18.11 25.26 -35.53
C GLN A 639 18.59 26.13 -34.36
N VAL A 640 19.85 26.00 -33.92
CA VAL A 640 20.43 26.86 -32.87
C VAL A 640 20.32 28.33 -33.25
N LYS A 641 20.61 28.68 -34.51
CA LYS A 641 20.48 30.05 -35.01
C LYS A 641 19.04 30.54 -35.02
N THR A 642 18.10 29.68 -35.41
CA THR A 642 16.66 29.97 -35.39
C THR A 642 16.19 30.32 -33.97
N PHE A 643 16.66 29.62 -32.94
CA PHE A 643 16.33 29.97 -31.56
C PHE A 643 17.02 31.26 -31.09
N GLU A 644 18.29 31.51 -31.44
CA GLU A 644 18.94 32.79 -31.15
C GLU A 644 18.16 33.97 -31.74
N ASN A 645 17.63 33.83 -32.96
CA ASN A 645 16.85 34.88 -33.63
C ASN A 645 15.45 35.08 -33.05
N LYS A 646 14.89 34.09 -32.33
CA LYS A 646 13.53 34.15 -31.76
C LYS A 646 13.45 34.88 -30.42
N ILE A 647 14.57 35.01 -29.72
CA ILE A 647 14.60 35.50 -28.34
C ILE A 647 15.38 36.82 -28.21
N ASP A 648 14.99 37.67 -27.27
CA ASP A 648 15.83 38.78 -26.83
C ASP A 648 16.85 38.29 -25.79
N LEU A 649 18.11 38.11 -26.20
CA LEU A 649 19.19 37.65 -25.35
C LEU A 649 19.38 38.49 -24.07
N LYS A 650 19.07 39.80 -24.09
CA LYS A 650 19.19 40.66 -22.89
C LYS A 650 18.08 40.42 -21.87
N ASN A 651 16.92 39.96 -22.33
CA ASN A 651 15.70 39.78 -21.56
C ASN A 651 15.22 38.32 -21.55
N THR A 652 16.15 37.36 -21.65
CA THR A 652 15.87 35.92 -21.59
C THR A 652 16.49 35.30 -20.34
N LEU A 653 15.74 34.38 -19.70
CA LEU A 653 16.27 33.45 -18.71
C LEU A 653 16.66 32.12 -19.38
N PHE A 654 17.87 31.65 -19.14
CA PHE A 654 18.35 30.38 -19.66
C PHE A 654 18.30 29.30 -18.57
N ILE A 655 17.78 28.12 -18.91
CA ILE A 655 17.74 26.96 -18.01
C ILE A 655 18.68 25.89 -18.58
N VAL A 656 19.81 25.65 -17.94
CA VAL A 656 20.73 24.58 -18.33
C VAL A 656 20.34 23.32 -17.59
N SER A 657 19.77 22.35 -18.31
CA SER A 657 19.15 21.16 -17.72
C SER A 657 19.97 19.91 -18.06
N SER A 658 20.73 19.40 -17.08
CA SER A 658 21.56 18.21 -17.25
C SER A 658 21.81 17.53 -15.91
N LYS A 659 21.28 16.31 -15.75
CA LYS A 659 21.40 15.53 -14.50
C LYS A 659 22.86 15.27 -14.11
N SER A 660 23.65 14.68 -14.99
CA SER A 660 25.07 14.39 -14.75
C SER A 660 25.97 15.63 -14.83
N GLY A 661 25.46 16.71 -15.39
CA GLY A 661 26.23 17.91 -15.75
C GLY A 661 27.28 17.71 -16.84
N SER A 662 27.37 16.51 -17.44
CA SER A 662 28.42 16.13 -18.40
C SER A 662 27.88 15.81 -19.80
N THR A 663 26.56 15.92 -20.01
CA THR A 663 25.92 15.75 -21.32
C THR A 663 26.47 16.79 -22.29
N LEU A 664 26.90 16.37 -23.48
CA LEU A 664 27.60 17.25 -24.44
C LEU A 664 26.74 18.44 -24.84
N GLU A 665 25.49 18.17 -25.22
CA GLU A 665 24.60 19.12 -25.88
C GLU A 665 24.20 20.30 -24.96
N PRO A 666 23.71 20.09 -23.73
CA PRO A 666 23.46 21.19 -22.79
C PRO A 666 24.71 22.03 -22.49
N ASN A 667 25.89 21.40 -22.44
CA ASN A 667 27.14 22.11 -22.18
C ASN A 667 27.55 23.02 -23.35
N ILE A 668 27.49 22.56 -24.59
CA ILE A 668 27.84 23.38 -25.76
C ILE A 668 26.77 24.45 -26.04
N PHE A 669 25.49 24.17 -25.77
CA PHE A 669 24.44 25.20 -25.81
C PHE A 669 24.71 26.28 -24.77
N LYS A 670 25.04 25.88 -23.54
CA LYS A 670 25.40 26.81 -22.47
C LYS A 670 26.61 27.64 -22.89
N GLN A 671 27.67 27.04 -23.43
CA GLN A 671 28.86 27.78 -23.87
C GLN A 671 28.52 28.84 -24.90
N TYR A 672 27.73 28.47 -25.92
CA TYR A 672 27.29 29.37 -26.97
C TYR A 672 26.45 30.53 -26.42
N PHE A 673 25.31 30.25 -25.79
CA PHE A 673 24.42 31.31 -25.33
C PHE A 673 25.03 32.15 -24.21
N PHE A 674 25.84 31.56 -23.32
CA PHE A 674 26.51 32.32 -22.27
C PHE A 674 27.52 33.31 -22.86
N ASP A 675 28.31 32.92 -23.85
CA ASP A 675 29.23 33.83 -24.56
C ASP A 675 28.47 34.98 -25.24
N ARG A 676 27.38 34.67 -25.96
CA ARG A 676 26.54 35.68 -26.64
C ARG A 676 25.92 36.66 -25.65
N VAL A 677 25.40 36.19 -24.52
CA VAL A 677 24.83 37.04 -23.47
C VAL A 677 25.94 37.85 -22.79
N MET A 678 27.08 37.24 -22.47
CA MET A 678 28.24 37.91 -21.87
C MET A 678 28.74 39.07 -22.72
N GLN A 679 28.82 38.91 -24.04
CA GLN A 679 29.18 39.97 -24.98
C GLN A 679 28.19 41.16 -24.95
N LEU A 680 26.93 40.93 -24.55
CA LEU A 680 25.88 41.94 -24.55
C LEU A 680 25.69 42.65 -23.20
N VAL A 681 25.87 41.95 -22.08
CA VAL A 681 25.56 42.47 -20.73
C VAL A 681 26.72 42.37 -19.73
N GLY A 682 27.83 41.73 -20.11
CA GLY A 682 28.98 41.47 -19.23
C GLY A 682 28.81 40.26 -18.31
N MET A 683 29.92 39.71 -17.80
CA MET A 683 29.97 38.43 -17.08
C MET A 683 29.02 38.35 -15.88
N LYS A 684 29.03 39.36 -14.99
CA LYS A 684 28.21 39.37 -13.77
C LYS A 684 26.72 39.33 -14.08
N GLU A 685 26.29 40.08 -15.09
CA GLU A 685 24.87 40.13 -15.48
C GLU A 685 24.48 38.95 -16.38
N ALA A 686 25.44 38.33 -17.07
CA ALA A 686 25.22 37.08 -17.79
C ALA A 686 24.85 35.95 -16.83
N GLY A 687 25.63 35.70 -15.76
CA GLY A 687 25.33 34.67 -14.76
C GLY A 687 23.92 34.80 -14.16
N ARG A 688 23.47 36.03 -13.88
CA ARG A 688 22.12 36.31 -13.33
C ARG A 688 20.97 35.97 -14.30
N ARG A 689 21.25 35.63 -15.55
CA ARG A 689 20.27 35.18 -16.55
C ARG A 689 20.26 33.67 -16.73
N PHE A 690 21.11 32.93 -16.01
CA PHE A 690 21.16 31.48 -16.09
C PHE A 690 20.73 30.85 -14.76
N ILE A 691 19.97 29.77 -14.86
CA ILE A 691 19.75 28.80 -13.77
C ILE A 691 20.13 27.42 -14.28
N THR A 692 20.36 26.48 -13.37
CA THR A 692 20.55 25.08 -13.76
C THR A 692 19.69 24.13 -12.94
N ILE A 693 19.32 23.01 -13.55
CA ILE A 693 18.69 21.87 -12.92
C ILE A 693 19.65 20.68 -13.12
N THR A 694 20.19 20.16 -12.03
CA THR A 694 21.28 19.15 -12.04
C THR A 694 21.29 18.34 -10.74
N ASP A 695 21.98 17.19 -10.70
CA ASP A 695 22.20 16.49 -9.43
C ASP A 695 23.22 17.21 -8.53
N PRO A 696 23.13 17.04 -7.20
CA PRO A 696 24.15 17.47 -6.26
C PRO A 696 25.54 16.90 -6.60
N GLY A 697 26.57 17.75 -6.54
CA GLY A 697 27.96 17.39 -6.79
C GLY A 697 28.35 17.27 -8.28
N SER A 698 27.44 17.57 -9.21
CA SER A 698 27.71 17.45 -10.64
C SER A 698 28.72 18.48 -11.16
N LYS A 699 29.26 18.23 -12.37
CA LYS A 699 30.07 19.22 -13.09
C LYS A 699 29.29 20.50 -13.39
N MET A 700 27.98 20.41 -13.64
CA MET A 700 27.16 21.57 -13.96
C MET A 700 26.91 22.44 -12.73
N GLN A 701 26.83 21.86 -11.53
CA GLN A 701 26.81 22.65 -10.30
C GLN A 701 28.08 23.52 -10.20
N GLN A 702 29.26 22.93 -10.42
CA GLN A 702 30.53 23.66 -10.36
C GLN A 702 30.58 24.78 -11.41
N VAL A 703 30.12 24.50 -12.64
CA VAL A 703 30.00 25.51 -13.71
C VAL A 703 29.07 26.64 -13.29
N ALA A 704 27.90 26.32 -12.73
CA ALA A 704 26.92 27.29 -12.28
C ALA A 704 27.46 28.18 -11.16
N GLU A 705 28.23 27.62 -10.22
CA GLU A 705 28.88 28.37 -9.15
C GLU A 705 29.98 29.31 -9.67
N ILE A 706 30.84 28.81 -10.58
CA ILE A 706 31.93 29.58 -11.20
C ILE A 706 31.38 30.74 -12.02
N ASP A 707 30.35 30.48 -12.82
CA ASP A 707 29.77 31.48 -13.73
C ASP A 707 28.71 32.36 -13.07
N GLY A 708 28.47 32.19 -11.76
CA GLY A 708 27.56 33.03 -10.98
C GLY A 708 26.10 32.92 -11.40
N PHE A 709 25.63 31.69 -11.67
CA PHE A 709 24.24 31.42 -12.02
C PHE A 709 23.31 31.88 -10.90
N ARG A 710 22.13 32.35 -11.28
CA ARG A 710 21.12 32.87 -10.35
C ARG A 710 20.67 31.83 -9.33
N HIS A 711 20.54 30.56 -9.75
CA HIS A 711 20.08 29.49 -8.88
C HIS A 711 20.47 28.10 -9.42
N VAL A 712 20.61 27.15 -8.50
CA VAL A 712 20.83 25.73 -8.77
C VAL A 712 19.67 24.96 -8.16
N PHE A 713 18.90 24.25 -8.99
CA PHE A 713 17.88 23.31 -8.56
C PHE A 713 18.47 21.90 -8.57
N PHE A 714 18.30 21.19 -7.45
CA PHE A 714 18.83 19.85 -7.30
C PHE A 714 17.82 18.78 -7.69
N GLY A 715 18.23 17.90 -8.60
CA GLY A 715 17.56 16.65 -8.92
C GLY A 715 17.72 15.60 -7.84
N TRP A 716 17.01 14.48 -8.02
CA TRP A 716 17.08 13.32 -7.13
C TRP A 716 17.88 12.22 -7.82
N ALA A 717 18.99 11.81 -7.20
CA ALA A 717 19.93 10.86 -7.77
C ALA A 717 19.25 9.52 -8.16
N ASN A 718 18.26 9.09 -7.37
CA ASN A 718 17.48 7.87 -7.55
C ASN A 718 16.30 7.97 -8.54
N ILE A 719 16.25 9.02 -9.37
CA ILE A 719 15.22 9.20 -10.42
C ILE A 719 15.87 9.25 -11.80
N GLY A 720 15.65 8.25 -12.65
CA GLY A 720 16.17 8.25 -14.02
C GLY A 720 15.65 9.44 -14.84
N GLY A 721 16.44 9.94 -15.79
CA GLY A 721 16.10 11.17 -16.53
C GLY A 721 14.73 11.14 -17.23
N ARG A 722 14.33 10.00 -17.80
CA ARG A 722 13.00 9.85 -18.44
C ARG A 722 11.82 9.71 -17.45
N TYR A 723 12.10 9.35 -16.19
CA TYR A 723 11.14 9.30 -15.07
C TYR A 723 11.14 10.59 -14.24
N SER A 724 11.66 11.70 -14.80
CA SER A 724 11.87 12.95 -14.07
C SER A 724 10.85 14.04 -14.41
N ALA A 725 9.81 13.71 -15.19
CA ALA A 725 8.80 14.66 -15.65
C ALA A 725 8.11 15.40 -14.50
N LEU A 726 7.83 14.69 -13.40
CA LEU A 726 7.18 15.23 -12.19
C LEU A 726 8.19 15.70 -11.14
N SER A 727 9.47 15.83 -11.50
CA SER A 727 10.54 16.41 -10.66
C SER A 727 10.86 17.85 -11.09
N ASP A 728 11.90 18.45 -10.51
CA ASP A 728 12.37 19.80 -10.87
C ASP A 728 12.66 19.94 -12.37
N PHE A 729 13.09 18.86 -13.03
CA PHE A 729 13.38 18.86 -14.47
C PHE A 729 12.18 19.24 -15.34
N GLY A 730 10.95 18.85 -14.95
CA GLY A 730 9.72 19.28 -15.63
C GLY A 730 9.03 20.45 -14.94
N LEU A 731 9.02 20.47 -13.61
CA LEU A 731 8.21 21.41 -12.83
C LEU A 731 8.82 22.82 -12.71
N VAL A 732 10.15 22.97 -12.71
CA VAL A 732 10.78 24.31 -12.66
C VAL A 732 10.49 25.09 -13.95
N PRO A 733 10.69 24.52 -15.17
CA PRO A 733 10.28 25.19 -16.40
C PRO A 733 8.78 25.50 -16.44
N ALA A 734 7.93 24.55 -16.03
CA ALA A 734 6.48 24.73 -15.98
C ALA A 734 6.06 25.89 -15.05
N ALA A 735 6.65 25.95 -13.85
CA ALA A 735 6.38 27.00 -12.88
C ALA A 735 6.83 28.39 -13.38
N ILE A 736 7.98 28.47 -14.07
CA ILE A 736 8.51 29.72 -14.62
C ILE A 736 7.63 30.25 -15.76
N MET A 737 7.14 29.37 -16.63
CA MET A 737 6.22 29.76 -17.72
C MET A 737 4.79 30.06 -17.26
N GLY A 738 4.49 29.85 -15.98
CA GLY A 738 3.23 30.24 -15.34
C GLY A 738 2.17 29.15 -15.21
N VAL A 739 2.53 27.88 -15.42
CA VAL A 739 1.63 26.76 -15.11
C VAL A 739 1.40 26.72 -13.60
N ASP A 740 0.14 26.55 -13.18
CA ASP A 740 -0.19 26.31 -11.78
C ASP A 740 0.26 24.89 -11.37
N VAL A 741 1.52 24.78 -10.96
CA VAL A 741 2.15 23.51 -10.60
C VAL A 741 1.55 22.89 -9.34
N ALA A 742 0.92 23.68 -8.46
CA ALA A 742 0.24 23.15 -7.29
C ALA A 742 -1.02 22.40 -7.72
N LYS A 743 -1.86 23.04 -8.55
CA LYS A 743 -3.04 22.40 -9.16
C LYS A 743 -2.66 21.19 -10.02
N PHE A 744 -1.57 21.29 -10.77
CA PHE A 744 -1.09 20.21 -11.61
C PHE A 744 -0.72 18.96 -10.80
N LEU A 745 0.05 19.14 -9.72
CA LEU A 745 0.47 18.05 -8.85
C LEU A 745 -0.66 17.50 -7.97
N ASP A 746 -1.59 18.34 -7.53
CA ASP A 746 -2.79 17.93 -6.81
C ASP A 746 -3.60 16.91 -7.63
N ARG A 747 -3.77 17.16 -8.94
CA ARG A 747 -4.38 16.20 -9.86
C ARG A 747 -3.52 14.96 -10.09
N THR A 748 -2.21 15.10 -10.19
CA THR A 748 -1.28 13.95 -10.31
C THR A 748 -1.43 12.98 -9.13
N GLU A 749 -1.54 13.48 -7.89
CA GLU A 749 -1.65 12.63 -6.69
C GLU A 749 -2.88 11.70 -6.76
N GLU A 750 -3.98 12.12 -7.38
CA GLU A 750 -5.15 11.25 -7.58
C GLU A 750 -4.80 10.00 -8.42
N MET A 751 -3.93 10.13 -9.44
CA MET A 751 -3.41 8.99 -10.18
C MET A 751 -2.40 8.17 -9.36
N VAL A 752 -1.61 8.82 -8.51
CA VAL A 752 -0.72 8.14 -7.56
C VAL A 752 -1.53 7.21 -6.67
N TYR A 753 -2.60 7.71 -6.05
CA TYR A 753 -3.52 6.91 -5.23
C TYR A 753 -4.24 5.81 -6.02
N ALA A 754 -4.53 6.05 -7.30
CA ALA A 754 -5.10 5.03 -8.18
C ALA A 754 -4.12 3.90 -8.51
N CYS A 755 -2.81 4.15 -8.43
CA CYS A 755 -1.75 3.19 -8.73
C CYS A 755 -1.11 2.54 -7.50
N MET A 756 -1.53 2.90 -6.28
CA MET A 756 -0.99 2.38 -5.02
C MET A 756 -1.21 0.87 -4.81
N PRO A 757 -0.45 0.22 -3.90
CA PRO A 757 -0.60 -1.21 -3.62
C PRO A 757 -1.91 -1.62 -2.98
N SER A 758 -2.63 -0.67 -2.36
CA SER A 758 -3.96 -0.88 -1.79
C SER A 758 -5.05 -0.93 -2.86
N VAL A 759 -4.73 -0.61 -4.12
CA VAL A 759 -5.67 -0.69 -5.25
C VAL A 759 -5.62 -2.10 -5.83
N PRO A 760 -6.77 -2.77 -6.02
CA PRO A 760 -6.84 -4.04 -6.74
C PRO A 760 -6.17 -3.92 -8.11
N VAL A 761 -5.49 -4.99 -8.52
CA VAL A 761 -4.74 -5.02 -9.79
C VAL A 761 -5.66 -4.75 -10.98
N GLU A 762 -6.91 -5.19 -10.90
CA GLU A 762 -7.96 -5.02 -11.91
C GLU A 762 -8.54 -3.60 -11.95
N GLU A 763 -8.23 -2.75 -10.97
CA GLU A 763 -8.67 -1.35 -10.90
C GLU A 763 -7.48 -0.37 -10.98
N ASN A 764 -6.25 -0.87 -11.04
CA ASN A 764 -5.04 -0.06 -11.06
C ASN A 764 -4.70 0.34 -12.51
N PRO A 765 -4.90 1.61 -12.92
CA PRO A 765 -4.85 1.99 -14.33
C PRO A 765 -3.43 1.87 -14.92
N GLY A 766 -2.39 2.12 -14.13
CA GLY A 766 -1.01 1.92 -14.57
C GLY A 766 -0.67 0.44 -14.79
N VAL A 767 -1.11 -0.44 -13.88
CA VAL A 767 -0.88 -1.88 -13.99
C VAL A 767 -1.68 -2.46 -15.16
N ILE A 768 -2.94 -2.08 -15.34
CA ILE A 768 -3.76 -2.51 -16.48
C ILE A 768 -3.09 -2.14 -17.80
N LEU A 769 -2.71 -0.86 -17.98
CA LEU A 769 -2.07 -0.41 -19.20
C LEU A 769 -0.75 -1.15 -19.45
N GLY A 770 0.09 -1.26 -18.43
CA GLY A 770 1.38 -1.95 -18.54
C GLY A 770 1.24 -3.44 -18.85
N THR A 771 0.24 -4.11 -18.29
CA THR A 771 -0.05 -5.52 -18.58
C THR A 771 -0.55 -5.70 -20.00
N ILE A 772 -1.43 -4.83 -20.49
CA ILE A 772 -1.89 -4.85 -21.88
C ILE A 772 -0.69 -4.73 -22.83
N LEU A 773 0.15 -3.72 -22.65
CA LEU A 773 1.31 -3.48 -23.51
C LEU A 773 2.34 -4.62 -23.43
N GLY A 774 2.66 -5.07 -22.22
CA GLY A 774 3.63 -6.15 -21.98
C GLY A 774 3.18 -7.50 -22.56
N VAL A 775 1.92 -7.89 -22.33
CA VAL A 775 1.36 -9.15 -22.85
C VAL A 775 1.22 -9.09 -24.37
N ALA A 776 0.74 -7.97 -24.93
CA ALA A 776 0.61 -7.78 -26.37
C ALA A 776 1.95 -7.99 -27.09
N ALA A 777 3.02 -7.37 -26.60
CA ALA A 777 4.34 -7.53 -27.18
C ALA A 777 4.94 -8.93 -26.95
N ASN A 778 4.90 -9.42 -25.71
CA ASN A 778 5.62 -10.65 -25.32
C ASN A 778 4.96 -11.93 -25.86
N GLN A 779 3.63 -11.97 -25.98
CA GLN A 779 2.88 -13.19 -26.32
C GLN A 779 2.21 -13.12 -27.69
N PHE A 780 1.89 -11.92 -28.21
CA PHE A 780 1.11 -11.76 -29.44
C PHE A 780 1.88 -11.08 -30.58
N GLY A 781 3.17 -10.75 -30.38
CA GLY A 781 3.97 -10.06 -31.39
C GLY A 781 3.48 -8.64 -31.71
N ARG A 782 2.71 -8.04 -30.81
CA ARG A 782 2.16 -6.68 -30.94
C ARG A 782 3.02 -5.67 -30.19
N ASP A 783 4.23 -5.44 -30.69
CA ASP A 783 5.22 -4.56 -30.07
C ASP A 783 5.18 -3.12 -30.61
N LYS A 784 4.35 -2.81 -31.62
CA LYS A 784 4.21 -1.47 -32.20
C LYS A 784 3.09 -0.69 -31.53
N VAL A 785 3.43 0.29 -30.69
CA VAL A 785 2.48 1.08 -29.90
C VAL A 785 2.20 2.39 -30.61
N THR A 786 1.04 2.48 -31.27
CA THR A 786 0.62 3.69 -31.98
C THR A 786 -0.06 4.63 -31.00
N ILE A 787 0.54 5.78 -30.79
CA ILE A 787 0.05 6.79 -29.84
C ILE A 787 -0.73 7.83 -30.64
N ILE A 788 -1.99 8.02 -30.27
CA ILE A 788 -2.87 9.01 -30.87
C ILE A 788 -3.28 9.94 -29.76
N THR A 789 -2.93 11.21 -29.88
CA THR A 789 -3.17 12.25 -28.89
C THR A 789 -4.05 13.33 -29.51
N SER A 790 -5.03 13.84 -28.77
CA SER A 790 -5.87 14.94 -29.26
C SER A 790 -5.04 16.18 -29.59
N PRO A 791 -5.44 17.01 -30.57
CA PRO A 791 -4.67 18.16 -31.03
C PRO A 791 -4.22 19.13 -29.93
N GLY A 792 -4.98 19.29 -28.86
CA GLY A 792 -4.62 20.17 -27.73
C GLY A 792 -3.48 19.66 -26.84
N ILE A 793 -3.15 18.35 -26.91
CA ILE A 793 -2.13 17.69 -26.09
C ILE A 793 -1.21 16.82 -26.96
N TYR A 794 -1.11 17.11 -28.26
CA TYR A 794 -0.51 16.18 -29.23
C TYR A 794 0.92 15.80 -28.87
N ASP A 795 1.68 16.76 -28.34
CA ASP A 795 3.10 16.67 -28.04
C ASP A 795 3.42 15.71 -26.87
N LEU A 796 2.40 15.34 -26.07
CA LEU A 796 2.53 14.26 -25.08
C LEU A 796 3.07 12.97 -25.72
N GLY A 797 2.73 12.73 -26.99
CA GLY A 797 3.24 11.59 -27.75
C GLY A 797 4.76 11.52 -27.83
N ALA A 798 5.45 12.66 -27.98
CA ALA A 798 6.91 12.72 -28.07
C ALA A 798 7.58 12.33 -26.73
N TRP A 799 7.00 12.73 -25.60
CA TRP A 799 7.46 12.27 -24.28
C TRP A 799 7.17 10.79 -24.07
N LEU A 800 5.98 10.32 -24.45
CA LEU A 800 5.61 8.91 -24.37
C LEU A 800 6.53 8.01 -25.22
N GLU A 801 6.95 8.48 -26.39
CA GLU A 801 7.94 7.79 -27.21
C GLU A 801 9.26 7.59 -26.45
N GLN A 802 9.78 8.63 -25.80
CA GLN A 802 10.96 8.48 -24.94
C GLN A 802 10.71 7.50 -23.80
N MET A 803 9.59 7.68 -23.11
CA MET A 803 9.28 6.94 -21.91
C MET A 803 9.26 5.44 -22.19
N VAL A 804 8.54 5.04 -23.24
CA VAL A 804 8.35 3.64 -23.64
C VAL A 804 9.61 3.09 -24.30
N ALA A 805 10.17 3.76 -25.32
CA ALA A 805 11.32 3.25 -26.06
C ALA A 805 12.58 3.20 -25.22
N GLY A 806 12.85 4.26 -24.46
CA GLY A 806 14.01 4.38 -23.59
C GLY A 806 14.02 3.37 -22.45
N SER A 807 12.85 2.96 -21.99
CA SER A 807 12.72 1.99 -20.90
C SER A 807 12.72 0.56 -21.40
N THR A 808 12.05 0.27 -22.51
CA THR A 808 11.76 -1.12 -22.90
C THR A 808 12.73 -1.72 -23.93
N GLY A 809 13.46 -0.90 -24.67
CA GLY A 809 14.25 -1.35 -25.82
C GLY A 809 15.60 -1.99 -25.49
N LYS A 810 15.60 -3.21 -24.92
CA LYS A 810 16.80 -3.88 -24.40
C LYS A 810 16.77 -5.38 -24.67
N GLU A 811 17.96 -5.98 -24.79
CA GLU A 811 18.14 -7.43 -24.86
C GLU A 811 17.32 -8.09 -25.98
N GLY A 812 17.13 -7.39 -27.10
CA GLY A 812 16.35 -7.87 -28.25
C GLY A 812 14.83 -7.79 -28.06
N LYS A 813 14.36 -7.18 -26.96
CA LYS A 813 12.94 -6.98 -26.62
C LYS A 813 12.63 -5.49 -26.51
N GLY A 814 11.35 -5.14 -26.60
CA GLY A 814 10.90 -3.78 -26.33
C GLY A 814 9.65 -3.41 -27.11
N LEU A 815 9.07 -2.29 -26.70
CA LEU A 815 7.93 -1.65 -27.35
C LEU A 815 8.46 -0.53 -28.27
N ILE A 816 7.96 -0.49 -29.49
CA ILE A 816 8.29 0.52 -30.50
C ILE A 816 7.13 1.52 -30.51
N PRO A 817 7.25 2.66 -29.81
CA PRO A 817 6.23 3.68 -29.83
C PRO A 817 6.27 4.43 -31.17
N ILE A 818 5.09 4.81 -31.63
CA ILE A 818 4.86 5.44 -32.93
C ILE A 818 3.99 6.66 -32.68
N ASP A 819 4.62 7.83 -32.65
CA ASP A 819 3.96 9.12 -32.51
C ASP A 819 3.80 9.83 -33.86
N ARG A 820 2.82 10.74 -33.92
CA ARG A 820 2.53 11.63 -35.05
C ARG A 820 2.43 10.92 -36.41
N GLU A 821 2.02 9.65 -36.43
CA GLU A 821 1.61 8.96 -37.65
C GLU A 821 0.16 9.36 -37.96
N SER A 822 -0.07 10.16 -39.01
CA SER A 822 -1.43 10.56 -39.39
C SER A 822 -2.33 9.34 -39.62
N PRO A 823 -3.62 9.37 -39.24
CA PRO A 823 -4.55 8.27 -39.48
C PRO A 823 -4.58 7.76 -40.93
N GLY A 824 -4.50 6.45 -41.12
CA GLY A 824 -4.72 5.74 -42.39
C GLY A 824 -6.01 4.92 -42.34
N LYS A 825 -6.32 4.17 -43.40
CA LYS A 825 -7.43 3.19 -43.35
C LYS A 825 -7.00 1.95 -42.55
N PRO A 826 -7.93 1.24 -41.87
CA PRO A 826 -7.55 0.07 -41.06
C PRO A 826 -6.73 -1.01 -41.78
N ASP A 827 -6.88 -1.16 -43.10
CA ASP A 827 -6.20 -2.17 -43.92
C ASP A 827 -4.73 -1.85 -44.25
N VAL A 828 -4.25 -0.64 -43.92
CA VAL A 828 -2.84 -0.28 -44.06
C VAL A 828 -2.01 -0.69 -42.83
N TYR A 829 -2.66 -1.13 -41.75
CA TYR A 829 -2.00 -1.55 -40.51
C TYR A 829 -1.92 -3.08 -40.43
N ASP A 830 -0.73 -3.59 -40.14
CA ASP A 830 -0.53 -5.01 -39.87
C ASP A 830 -1.00 -5.37 -38.44
N ARG A 831 -1.02 -6.67 -38.12
CA ARG A 831 -1.45 -7.22 -36.83
C ARG A 831 -0.40 -7.12 -35.73
N ASP A 832 0.71 -6.41 -35.97
CA ASP A 832 1.78 -6.09 -35.01
C ASP A 832 1.50 -4.83 -34.15
N ARG A 833 0.37 -4.17 -34.41
CA ARG A 833 -0.02 -2.92 -33.75
C ARG A 833 -0.86 -3.11 -32.50
N ILE A 834 -0.69 -2.19 -31.56
CA ILE A 834 -1.67 -1.78 -30.56
C ILE A 834 -1.83 -0.26 -30.62
N PHE A 835 -3.06 0.23 -30.47
CA PHE A 835 -3.37 1.66 -30.52
C PHE A 835 -3.73 2.16 -29.13
N VAL A 836 -3.17 3.31 -28.74
CA VAL A 836 -3.50 3.98 -27.49
C VAL A 836 -3.95 5.41 -27.81
N TYR A 837 -5.22 5.69 -27.57
CA TYR A 837 -5.85 6.97 -27.84
C TYR A 837 -6.01 7.78 -26.55
N LEU A 838 -5.29 8.90 -26.46
CA LEU A 838 -5.38 9.88 -25.39
C LEU A 838 -6.25 11.05 -25.86
N ARG A 839 -7.53 11.00 -25.49
CA ARG A 839 -8.58 11.91 -25.93
C ARG A 839 -8.77 13.04 -24.94
N LEU A 840 -8.56 14.28 -25.36
CA LEU A 840 -8.84 15.48 -24.55
C LEU A 840 -10.35 15.80 -24.59
N LEU A 841 -11.03 15.64 -23.46
CA LEU A 841 -12.49 15.83 -23.37
C LEU A 841 -12.90 17.29 -23.57
N SER A 842 -12.08 18.24 -23.09
CA SER A 842 -12.34 19.68 -23.24
C SER A 842 -12.20 20.19 -24.70
N ALA A 843 -11.52 19.43 -25.57
CA ALA A 843 -11.31 19.78 -26.97
C ALA A 843 -11.17 18.50 -27.84
N PRO A 844 -12.28 17.78 -28.05
CA PRO A 844 -12.27 16.51 -28.78
C PRO A 844 -12.07 16.71 -30.28
N ASP A 845 -11.54 15.68 -30.97
CA ASP A 845 -11.39 15.66 -32.42
C ASP A 845 -12.24 14.55 -33.05
N ALA A 846 -13.26 14.94 -33.83
CA ALA A 846 -14.22 14.00 -34.41
C ALA A 846 -13.61 13.09 -35.49
N ALA A 847 -12.52 13.51 -36.13
CA ALA A 847 -11.84 12.70 -37.15
C ALA A 847 -11.02 11.58 -36.49
N GLN A 848 -10.32 11.89 -35.40
CA GLN A 848 -9.66 10.88 -34.54
C GLN A 848 -10.68 9.94 -33.93
N ASP A 849 -11.79 10.43 -33.37
CA ASP A 849 -12.84 9.58 -32.80
C ASP A 849 -13.36 8.56 -33.81
N ARG A 850 -13.69 9.00 -35.05
CA ARG A 850 -14.12 8.11 -36.13
C ARG A 850 -13.04 7.12 -36.54
N PHE A 851 -11.80 7.57 -36.63
CA PHE A 851 -10.68 6.69 -36.97
C PHE A 851 -10.53 5.55 -35.94
N ILE A 852 -10.66 5.87 -34.65
CA ILE A 852 -10.60 4.86 -33.59
C ILE A 852 -11.77 3.87 -33.70
N GLU A 853 -12.99 4.34 -33.95
CA GLU A 853 -14.14 3.47 -34.21
C GLU A 853 -13.89 2.51 -35.40
N ASP A 854 -13.30 3.00 -36.49
CA ASP A 854 -12.95 2.19 -37.66
C ASP A 854 -11.91 1.09 -37.32
N LEU A 855 -10.90 1.41 -36.50
CA LEU A 855 -9.91 0.42 -36.05
C LEU A 855 -10.56 -0.67 -35.19
N GLU A 856 -11.45 -0.27 -34.29
CA GLU A 856 -12.18 -1.20 -33.44
C GLU A 856 -13.12 -2.12 -34.22
N HIS A 857 -13.83 -1.58 -35.23
CA HIS A 857 -14.66 -2.38 -36.13
C HIS A 857 -13.83 -3.36 -36.97
N ALA A 858 -12.58 -3.00 -37.29
CA ALA A 858 -11.62 -3.87 -37.94
C ALA A 858 -10.99 -4.92 -36.99
N GLY A 859 -11.32 -4.91 -35.69
CA GLY A 859 -10.83 -5.85 -34.70
C GLY A 859 -9.38 -5.61 -34.25
N LEU A 860 -8.85 -4.40 -34.46
CA LEU A 860 -7.53 -4.01 -33.94
C LEU A 860 -7.64 -3.64 -32.45
N PRO A 861 -6.64 -3.98 -31.62
CA PRO A 861 -6.69 -3.69 -30.19
C PRO A 861 -6.48 -2.20 -29.93
N VAL A 862 -7.40 -1.61 -29.16
CA VAL A 862 -7.41 -0.19 -28.83
C VAL A 862 -7.53 -0.01 -27.33
N VAL A 863 -6.68 0.86 -26.76
CA VAL A 863 -6.82 1.41 -25.41
C VAL A 863 -7.26 2.87 -25.52
N HIS A 864 -8.28 3.24 -24.75
CA HIS A 864 -8.80 4.60 -24.65
C HIS A 864 -8.42 5.18 -23.30
N ILE A 865 -7.91 6.41 -23.34
CA ILE A 865 -7.64 7.23 -22.17
C ILE A 865 -8.32 8.57 -22.38
N VAL A 866 -9.29 8.89 -21.53
CA VAL A 866 -9.96 10.19 -21.55
C VAL A 866 -9.24 11.12 -20.59
N VAL A 867 -8.68 12.20 -21.12
CA VAL A 867 -8.03 13.28 -20.37
C VAL A 867 -9.02 14.43 -20.28
N ASP A 868 -9.46 14.79 -19.07
CA ASP A 868 -10.56 15.75 -18.92
C ASP A 868 -10.16 17.19 -19.31
N ASP A 869 -9.03 17.65 -18.78
CA ASP A 869 -8.49 18.99 -18.94
C ASP A 869 -6.94 18.94 -19.00
N PRO A 870 -6.25 19.91 -19.63
CA PRO A 870 -4.79 19.92 -19.71
C PRO A 870 -4.05 19.79 -18.37
N TYR A 871 -4.62 20.25 -17.24
CA TYR A 871 -3.99 20.04 -15.93
C TYR A 871 -4.03 18.58 -15.45
N ASN A 872 -4.81 17.69 -16.07
CA ASN A 872 -4.78 16.25 -15.80
C ASN A 872 -3.65 15.53 -16.57
N LEU A 873 -2.83 16.21 -17.37
CA LEU A 873 -1.65 15.60 -17.98
C LEU A 873 -0.67 15.03 -16.93
N GLY A 874 -0.67 15.60 -15.73
CA GLY A 874 0.07 15.12 -14.58
C GLY A 874 -0.21 13.66 -14.24
N GLU A 875 -1.45 13.23 -14.45
CA GLU A 875 -1.86 11.84 -14.24
C GLU A 875 -1.28 10.91 -15.30
N GLU A 876 -1.21 11.34 -16.55
CA GLU A 876 -0.64 10.50 -17.62
C GLU A 876 0.86 10.35 -17.48
N PHE A 877 1.60 11.38 -17.04
CA PHE A 877 3.02 11.19 -16.72
C PHE A 877 3.21 10.05 -15.71
N PHE A 878 2.46 10.05 -14.61
CA PHE A 878 2.59 9.01 -13.57
C PHE A 878 2.06 7.63 -14.02
N ARG A 879 0.90 7.58 -14.68
CA ARG A 879 0.32 6.32 -15.18
C ARG A 879 1.29 5.61 -16.12
N TRP A 880 1.89 6.35 -17.06
CA TRP A 880 2.78 5.78 -18.06
C TRP A 880 4.13 5.37 -17.47
N GLU A 881 4.59 6.04 -16.41
CA GLU A 881 5.73 5.58 -15.61
C GLU A 881 5.46 4.21 -14.97
N ILE A 882 4.31 4.03 -14.31
CA ILE A 882 3.88 2.73 -13.76
C ILE A 882 3.72 1.69 -14.88
N ALA A 883 2.99 2.02 -15.94
CA ALA A 883 2.69 1.10 -17.03
C ALA A 883 3.97 0.60 -17.73
N THR A 884 4.95 1.48 -17.92
CA THR A 884 6.22 1.11 -18.54
C THR A 884 7.05 0.21 -17.62
N ALA A 885 7.04 0.47 -16.31
CA ALA A 885 7.72 -0.40 -15.34
C ALA A 885 7.07 -1.80 -15.29
N VAL A 886 5.74 -1.87 -15.31
CA VAL A 886 4.96 -3.12 -15.38
C VAL A 886 5.25 -3.89 -16.67
N ALA A 887 5.22 -3.21 -17.83
CA ALA A 887 5.54 -3.82 -19.12
C ALA A 887 6.99 -4.35 -19.14
N GLY A 888 7.94 -3.61 -18.56
CA GLY A 888 9.33 -4.06 -18.40
C GLY A 888 9.46 -5.34 -17.57
N SER A 889 8.65 -5.50 -16.51
CA SER A 889 8.60 -6.73 -15.70
C SER A 889 8.11 -7.92 -16.53
N ILE A 890 7.04 -7.73 -17.31
CA ILE A 890 6.47 -8.78 -18.17
C ILE A 890 7.43 -9.17 -19.31
N LEU A 891 8.15 -8.19 -19.86
CA LEU A 891 9.20 -8.43 -20.87
C LEU A 891 10.47 -9.06 -20.26
N GLY A 892 10.65 -8.99 -18.93
CA GLY A 892 11.81 -9.51 -18.22
C GLY A 892 13.08 -8.71 -18.50
N ILE A 893 12.99 -7.38 -18.43
CA ILE A 893 14.09 -6.43 -18.68
C ILE A 893 14.17 -5.39 -17.57
N ASN A 894 15.30 -4.69 -17.46
CA ASN A 894 15.44 -3.53 -16.56
C ASN A 894 14.84 -2.29 -17.26
N PRO A 895 13.74 -1.68 -16.76
CA PRO A 895 13.13 -0.52 -17.41
C PRO A 895 13.83 0.81 -17.06
N PHE A 896 14.86 0.80 -16.20
CA PHE A 896 15.46 2.01 -15.61
C PHE A 896 16.88 2.33 -16.12
N ASP A 897 17.59 1.38 -16.72
CA ASP A 897 18.91 1.59 -17.35
C ASP A 897 18.82 2.05 -18.83
N GLN A 898 19.94 2.30 -19.51
CA GLN A 898 20.01 2.75 -20.92
C GLN A 898 21.38 2.52 -21.60
N PRO A 899 21.82 1.26 -21.74
CA PRO A 899 23.19 0.97 -22.18
C PRO A 899 23.51 1.42 -23.62
N ASP A 900 22.54 1.35 -24.55
CA ASP A 900 22.80 1.60 -25.97
C ASP A 900 22.85 3.09 -26.32
N VAL A 901 22.21 3.93 -25.52
CA VAL A 901 22.36 5.39 -25.60
C VAL A 901 23.80 5.79 -25.24
N GLU A 902 24.38 5.17 -24.20
CA GLU A 902 25.76 5.46 -23.78
C GLU A 902 26.80 5.02 -24.81
N ALA A 903 26.54 3.94 -25.57
CA ALA A 903 27.40 3.52 -26.67
C ALA A 903 27.50 4.60 -27.77
N SER A 904 26.37 5.19 -28.18
CA SER A 904 26.38 6.26 -29.19
C SER A 904 27.01 7.55 -28.66
N LYS A 905 26.81 7.88 -27.39
CA LYS A 905 27.52 9.00 -26.75
C LYS A 905 29.03 8.78 -26.72
N ALA A 906 29.47 7.55 -26.44
CA ALA A 906 30.90 7.20 -26.46
C ALA A 906 31.50 7.35 -27.87
N SER A 907 30.80 6.86 -28.91
CA SER A 907 31.24 7.04 -30.29
C SER A 907 31.30 8.51 -30.71
N THR A 908 30.27 9.30 -30.36
CA THR A 908 30.26 10.76 -30.58
C THR A 908 31.43 11.46 -29.89
N ARG A 909 31.70 11.13 -28.62
CA ARG A 909 32.85 11.67 -27.86
C ARG A 909 34.18 11.32 -28.51
N LYS A 910 34.33 10.10 -29.05
CA LYS A 910 35.54 9.69 -29.77
C LYS A 910 35.77 10.55 -31.02
N LEU A 911 34.74 10.76 -31.84
CA LEU A 911 34.81 11.53 -33.08
C LEU A 911 35.09 13.02 -32.82
N THR A 912 34.39 13.63 -31.85
CA THR A 912 34.64 15.02 -31.45
C THR A 912 36.04 15.21 -30.85
N ALA A 913 36.53 14.29 -30.03
CA ALA A 913 37.89 14.34 -29.48
C ALA A 913 38.99 14.09 -30.54
N GLU A 914 38.69 13.35 -31.61
CA GLU A 914 39.58 13.22 -32.75
C GLU A 914 39.64 14.52 -33.56
N TYR A 915 38.49 15.17 -33.78
CA TYR A 915 38.45 16.48 -34.41
C TYR A 915 39.22 17.54 -33.60
N GLU A 916 39.08 17.56 -32.28
CA GLU A 916 39.86 18.45 -31.40
C GLU A 916 41.37 18.26 -31.52
N ARG A 917 41.83 17.04 -31.81
CA ARG A 917 43.25 16.74 -31.97
C ARG A 917 43.75 17.07 -33.37
N ASN A 918 42.99 16.67 -34.40
CA ASN A 918 43.48 16.62 -35.78
C ASN A 918 42.89 17.71 -36.70
N GLY A 919 41.78 18.34 -36.31
CA GLY A 919 41.06 19.35 -37.10
C GLY A 919 40.17 18.77 -38.21
N THR A 920 40.06 17.44 -38.32
CA THR A 920 39.25 16.74 -39.33
C THR A 920 38.54 15.54 -38.73
N LEU A 921 37.37 15.19 -39.27
CA LEU A 921 36.71 13.92 -38.99
C LEU A 921 37.25 12.83 -39.95
N PRO A 922 37.19 11.54 -39.59
CA PRO A 922 37.64 10.46 -40.48
C PRO A 922 36.88 10.47 -41.80
N GLU A 923 37.55 10.23 -42.92
CA GLU A 923 36.92 10.22 -44.25
C GLU A 923 35.95 9.04 -44.40
N GLU A 924 34.85 9.23 -45.14
CA GLU A 924 33.85 8.20 -45.45
C GLU A 924 33.66 8.12 -46.96
N ILE A 925 33.64 6.91 -47.52
CA ILE A 925 33.44 6.68 -48.95
C ILE A 925 31.96 6.36 -49.20
N PRO A 926 31.25 7.12 -50.07
CA PRO A 926 29.86 6.81 -50.39
C PRO A 926 29.77 5.56 -51.28
N ILE A 927 28.77 4.72 -51.03
CA ILE A 927 28.44 3.57 -51.89
C ILE A 927 27.74 3.98 -53.19
N PHE A 928 27.19 5.19 -53.24
CA PHE A 928 26.57 5.79 -54.42
C PHE A 928 26.60 7.31 -54.33
N THR A 929 26.78 7.98 -55.46
CA THR A 929 26.65 9.43 -55.59
C THR A 929 25.87 9.74 -56.87
N GLY A 930 24.77 10.48 -56.75
CA GLY A 930 23.94 10.87 -57.89
C GLY A 930 22.79 11.79 -57.47
N GLU A 931 22.29 12.60 -58.41
CA GLU A 931 21.15 13.51 -58.18
C GLU A 931 21.33 14.49 -57.00
N GLY A 932 22.58 14.84 -56.65
CA GLY A 932 22.88 15.70 -55.49
C GLY A 932 22.71 14.98 -54.14
N ILE A 933 22.73 13.64 -54.13
CA ILE A 933 22.63 12.81 -52.94
C ILE A 933 23.77 11.80 -52.90
N LYS A 934 24.34 11.60 -51.70
CA LYS A 934 25.32 10.55 -51.42
C LYS A 934 24.72 9.51 -50.49
N LEU A 935 24.97 8.23 -50.76
CA LEU A 935 24.54 7.12 -49.91
C LEU A 935 25.73 6.50 -49.18
N PHE A 936 25.56 6.23 -47.89
CA PHE A 936 26.57 5.57 -47.06
C PHE A 936 25.96 4.41 -46.29
N THR A 937 26.73 3.33 -46.16
CA THR A 937 26.41 2.24 -45.23
C THR A 937 27.67 1.41 -44.90
N ASP A 938 27.59 0.52 -43.91
CA ASP A 938 28.68 -0.40 -43.58
C ASP A 938 28.82 -1.52 -44.62
N GLU A 939 29.96 -2.22 -44.61
CA GLU A 939 30.30 -3.25 -45.60
C GLU A 939 29.24 -4.35 -45.74
N LYS A 940 28.63 -4.78 -44.62
CA LYS A 940 27.63 -5.86 -44.63
C LYS A 940 26.35 -5.41 -45.33
N ASN A 941 25.87 -4.21 -44.99
CA ASN A 941 24.70 -3.62 -45.62
C ASN A 941 24.98 -3.26 -47.10
N ALA A 942 26.18 -2.76 -47.42
CA ALA A 942 26.59 -2.46 -48.79
C ALA A 942 26.58 -3.73 -49.66
N GLY A 943 27.14 -4.83 -49.16
CA GLY A 943 27.13 -6.12 -49.85
C GLY A 943 25.72 -6.69 -50.05
N ALA A 944 24.80 -6.46 -49.10
CA ALA A 944 23.40 -6.85 -49.26
C ALA A 944 22.67 -6.01 -50.33
N LEU A 945 22.87 -4.69 -50.33
CA LEU A 945 22.26 -3.79 -51.30
C LEU A 945 22.79 -4.03 -52.72
N ALA A 946 24.11 -4.22 -52.87
CA ALA A 946 24.73 -4.47 -54.18
C ALA A 946 24.13 -5.69 -54.91
N LYS A 947 23.80 -6.76 -54.16
CA LYS A 947 23.13 -7.96 -54.70
C LYS A 947 21.69 -7.72 -55.17
N MET A 948 21.02 -6.70 -54.65
CA MET A 948 19.61 -6.40 -54.97
C MET A 948 19.49 -5.33 -56.06
N VAL A 949 20.47 -4.42 -56.17
CA VAL A 949 20.48 -3.34 -57.17
C VAL A 949 20.84 -3.85 -58.58
N ASN A 950 21.63 -4.93 -58.68
CA ASN A 950 22.12 -5.50 -59.96
C ASN A 950 22.81 -4.42 -60.84
N ASP A 951 22.73 -4.53 -62.17
CA ASP A 951 23.38 -3.63 -63.15
C ASP A 951 22.71 -2.24 -63.28
N ASN A 952 21.80 -1.85 -62.38
CA ASN A 952 21.07 -0.57 -62.45
C ASN A 952 21.30 0.34 -61.22
N PRO A 953 22.53 0.89 -61.04
CA PRO A 953 22.91 1.67 -59.87
C PRO A 953 22.35 3.10 -59.95
N THR A 954 21.06 3.25 -59.67
CA THR A 954 20.38 4.55 -59.53
C THR A 954 20.00 4.81 -58.07
N LEU A 955 19.75 6.07 -57.72
CA LEU A 955 19.28 6.44 -56.37
C LEU A 955 18.01 5.66 -56.00
N ALA A 956 17.01 5.65 -56.89
CA ALA A 956 15.77 4.90 -56.72
C ALA A 956 16.03 3.38 -56.61
N GLY A 957 17.00 2.83 -57.37
CA GLY A 957 17.39 1.43 -57.27
C GLY A 957 17.93 1.04 -55.89
N TYR A 958 18.85 1.83 -55.33
CA TYR A 958 19.36 1.59 -53.98
C TYR A 958 18.29 1.76 -52.89
N LEU A 959 17.41 2.77 -53.03
CA LEU A 959 16.30 2.97 -52.09
C LEU A 959 15.30 1.83 -52.17
N LYS A 960 14.97 1.33 -53.37
CA LYS A 960 14.13 0.15 -53.57
C LYS A 960 14.76 -1.09 -52.94
N ALA A 961 16.04 -1.34 -53.19
CA ALA A 961 16.79 -2.43 -52.58
C ALA A 961 16.75 -2.36 -51.05
N HIS A 962 16.87 -1.17 -50.47
CA HIS A 962 16.79 -0.98 -49.02
C HIS A 962 15.38 -1.22 -48.47
N LEU A 963 14.35 -0.65 -49.11
CA LEU A 963 12.95 -0.81 -48.72
C LEU A 963 12.46 -2.25 -48.87
N ASN A 964 12.94 -2.99 -49.88
CA ASN A 964 12.62 -4.41 -50.09
C ASN A 964 13.22 -5.34 -49.01
N ARG A 965 13.97 -4.81 -48.04
CA ARG A 965 14.44 -5.54 -46.86
C ARG A 965 13.43 -5.50 -45.69
N LEU A 966 12.32 -4.78 -45.85
CA LEU A 966 11.18 -4.80 -44.94
C LEU A 966 10.39 -6.10 -45.10
N SER A 967 10.03 -6.71 -43.98
CA SER A 967 9.17 -7.89 -43.87
C SER A 967 7.98 -7.57 -42.96
N ALA A 968 6.97 -8.45 -42.92
CA ALA A 968 5.86 -8.32 -41.96
C ALA A 968 6.39 -8.28 -40.51
N GLY A 969 5.84 -7.37 -39.69
CA GLY A 969 6.30 -7.09 -38.33
C GLY A 969 7.55 -6.20 -38.21
N ASP A 970 8.18 -5.83 -39.34
CA ASP A 970 9.23 -4.81 -39.34
C ASP A 970 8.63 -3.40 -39.19
N TYR A 971 9.49 -2.44 -38.83
CA TYR A 971 9.20 -1.01 -38.91
C TYR A 971 10.27 -0.26 -39.70
N PHE A 972 9.86 0.80 -40.38
CA PHE A 972 10.72 1.72 -41.09
C PHE A 972 10.90 3.02 -40.30
N ALA A 973 12.14 3.46 -40.07
CA ALA A 973 12.42 4.67 -39.29
C ALA A 973 13.24 5.69 -40.09
N LEU A 974 12.71 6.91 -40.20
CA LEU A 974 13.39 8.09 -40.73
C LEU A 974 14.12 8.81 -39.59
N LEU A 975 15.45 8.89 -39.67
CA LEU A 975 16.31 9.49 -38.64
C LEU A 975 17.00 10.75 -39.19
N ALA A 976 16.41 11.92 -38.99
CA ALA A 976 16.77 13.16 -39.65
C ALA A 976 17.68 14.06 -38.78
N TYR A 977 18.97 14.13 -39.11
CA TYR A 977 19.93 15.12 -38.57
C TYR A 977 19.97 16.38 -39.45
N ILE A 978 18.86 17.10 -39.44
CA ILE A 978 18.63 18.38 -40.16
C ILE A 978 17.78 19.29 -39.26
N GLU A 979 17.65 20.57 -39.62
CA GLU A 979 16.78 21.50 -38.89
C GLU A 979 15.35 20.95 -38.74
N MET A 980 14.85 20.89 -37.50
CA MET A 980 13.47 20.52 -37.22
C MET A 980 12.54 21.72 -37.43
N ASN A 981 11.84 21.73 -38.55
CA ASN A 981 10.83 22.74 -38.89
C ASN A 981 9.63 22.11 -39.63
N GLU A 982 8.53 22.84 -39.72
CA GLU A 982 7.27 22.34 -40.32
C GLU A 982 7.44 21.94 -41.80
N ALA A 983 8.28 22.65 -42.56
CA ALA A 983 8.50 22.36 -43.98
C ALA A 983 9.23 21.03 -44.18
N HIS A 984 10.28 20.77 -43.40
CA HIS A 984 11.01 19.51 -43.42
C HIS A 984 10.15 18.36 -42.89
N GLU A 985 9.44 18.58 -41.77
CA GLU A 985 8.56 17.58 -41.19
C GLU A 985 7.48 17.13 -42.19
N ARG A 986 6.80 18.06 -42.87
CA ARG A 986 5.77 17.70 -43.86
C ARG A 986 6.30 16.79 -44.98
N LYS A 987 7.52 17.04 -45.47
CA LYS A 987 8.14 16.19 -46.51
C LYS A 987 8.48 14.80 -45.98
N LEU A 988 9.03 14.73 -44.77
CA LEU A 988 9.35 13.46 -44.14
C LEU A 988 8.10 12.65 -43.77
N GLN A 989 7.02 13.32 -43.33
CA GLN A 989 5.71 12.70 -43.11
C GLN A 989 5.15 12.12 -44.42
N ALA A 990 5.27 12.84 -45.55
CA ALA A 990 4.84 12.32 -46.84
C ALA A 990 5.61 11.05 -47.26
N ILE A 991 6.93 11.00 -47.02
CA ILE A 991 7.74 9.79 -47.23
C ILE A 991 7.28 8.66 -46.31
N ARG A 992 7.12 8.97 -45.01
CA ARG A 992 6.67 8.04 -43.97
C ARG A 992 5.35 7.38 -44.36
N HIS A 993 4.33 8.16 -44.72
CA HIS A 993 3.01 7.65 -45.07
C HIS A 993 3.03 6.86 -46.38
N LEU A 994 3.81 7.28 -47.37
CA LEU A 994 3.96 6.51 -48.61
C LEU A 994 4.52 5.11 -48.34
N VAL A 995 5.55 4.99 -47.50
CA VAL A 995 6.12 3.69 -47.10
C VAL A 995 5.09 2.87 -46.32
N ARG A 996 4.40 3.46 -45.35
CA ARG A 996 3.34 2.78 -44.58
C ARG A 996 2.26 2.23 -45.50
N ASP A 997 1.70 3.06 -46.37
CA ASP A 997 0.54 2.68 -47.19
C ASP A 997 0.92 1.63 -48.25
N THR A 998 2.15 1.68 -48.76
CA THR A 998 2.62 0.74 -49.79
C THR A 998 3.09 -0.59 -49.19
N MET A 999 3.91 -0.52 -48.13
CA MET A 999 4.59 -1.67 -47.56
C MET A 999 3.84 -2.27 -46.36
N ARG A 1000 2.82 -1.58 -45.84
CA ARG A 1000 1.99 -1.97 -44.68
C ARG A 1000 2.79 -2.27 -43.41
N VAL A 1001 3.89 -1.54 -43.22
CA VAL A 1001 4.75 -1.65 -42.03
C VAL A 1001 4.55 -0.46 -41.10
N ALA A 1002 4.95 -0.65 -39.84
CA ALA A 1002 5.07 0.48 -38.93
C ALA A 1002 6.09 1.51 -39.41
N THR A 1003 5.80 2.80 -39.21
CA THR A 1003 6.73 3.86 -39.63
C THR A 1003 6.99 4.86 -38.52
N CYS A 1004 8.26 5.24 -38.31
CA CYS A 1004 8.71 6.21 -37.32
C CYS A 1004 9.40 7.39 -38.00
N LEU A 1005 9.24 8.60 -37.45
CA LEU A 1005 9.94 9.80 -37.91
C LEU A 1005 10.53 10.52 -36.71
N GLN A 1006 11.83 10.78 -36.75
CA GLN A 1006 12.58 11.30 -35.62
C GLN A 1006 13.64 12.32 -36.06
N PHE A 1007 13.78 13.42 -35.31
CA PHE A 1007 14.81 14.43 -35.53
C PHE A 1007 15.99 14.26 -34.56
N GLY A 1008 17.20 14.29 -35.10
CA GLY A 1008 18.44 14.10 -34.35
C GLY A 1008 19.06 15.44 -33.95
N PRO A 1009 19.82 15.49 -32.84
CA PRO A 1009 20.16 14.38 -31.93
C PRO A 1009 19.08 14.04 -30.89
N ARG A 1010 17.93 14.73 -30.84
CA ARG A 1010 16.86 14.47 -29.85
C ARG A 1010 16.55 12.97 -29.71
N PHE A 1011 16.34 12.28 -30.83
CA PHE A 1011 15.99 10.87 -30.80
C PHE A 1011 17.07 9.95 -30.24
N LEU A 1012 18.35 10.34 -30.32
CA LEU A 1012 19.47 9.57 -29.75
C LEU A 1012 19.25 9.36 -28.26
N HIS A 1013 18.61 10.34 -27.59
CA HIS A 1013 18.31 10.33 -26.16
C HIS A 1013 16.86 9.94 -25.83
N SER A 1014 16.02 9.66 -26.84
CA SER A 1014 14.67 9.10 -26.66
C SER A 1014 14.57 7.67 -27.21
N THR A 1015 14.28 7.53 -28.49
CA THR A 1015 14.02 6.23 -29.15
C THR A 1015 15.28 5.48 -29.55
N GLY A 1016 16.45 6.10 -29.49
CA GLY A 1016 17.73 5.49 -29.84
C GLY A 1016 18.03 4.20 -29.07
N GLN A 1017 17.52 4.05 -27.84
CA GLN A 1017 17.65 2.81 -27.06
C GLN A 1017 16.95 1.64 -27.75
N VAL A 1018 15.67 1.76 -28.13
CA VAL A 1018 14.92 0.65 -28.79
C VAL A 1018 15.43 0.35 -30.20
N TYR A 1019 15.91 1.36 -30.92
CA TYR A 1019 16.46 1.14 -32.26
C TYR A 1019 17.73 0.29 -32.26
N LYS A 1020 18.49 0.29 -31.16
CA LYS A 1020 19.77 -0.42 -31.01
C LYS A 1020 19.66 -1.68 -30.16
N GLY A 1021 18.98 -1.58 -29.01
CA GLY A 1021 18.84 -2.65 -28.03
C GLY A 1021 17.56 -3.47 -28.15
N GLY A 1022 16.54 -2.97 -28.86
CA GLY A 1022 15.24 -3.64 -29.03
C GLY A 1022 15.25 -4.75 -30.08
N PRO A 1023 14.07 -5.27 -30.50
CA PRO A 1023 13.97 -6.32 -31.51
C PRO A 1023 14.64 -5.92 -32.83
N ASN A 1024 15.27 -6.87 -33.55
CA ASN A 1024 15.93 -6.59 -34.84
C ASN A 1024 14.95 -6.44 -36.02
N THR A 1025 13.87 -5.69 -35.80
CA THR A 1025 12.77 -5.46 -36.74
C THR A 1025 12.81 -4.07 -37.39
N GLY A 1026 13.84 -3.27 -37.10
CA GLY A 1026 13.98 -1.92 -37.66
C GLY A 1026 14.76 -1.88 -38.98
N VAL A 1027 14.24 -1.12 -39.94
CA VAL A 1027 14.92 -0.69 -41.17
C VAL A 1027 15.02 0.83 -41.16
N PHE A 1028 16.25 1.36 -41.20
CA PHE A 1028 16.54 2.75 -40.88
C PHE A 1028 17.04 3.50 -42.09
N LEU A 1029 16.53 4.71 -42.30
CA LEU A 1029 17.04 5.68 -43.25
C LEU A 1029 17.50 6.92 -42.49
N GLN A 1030 18.81 7.06 -42.29
CA GLN A 1030 19.39 8.24 -41.66
C GLN A 1030 19.56 9.34 -42.71
N ILE A 1031 19.14 10.57 -42.39
CA ILE A 1031 19.22 11.71 -43.30
C ILE A 1031 20.16 12.73 -42.67
N THR A 1032 21.16 13.16 -43.41
CA THR A 1032 22.16 14.17 -43.01
C THR A 1032 22.29 15.20 -44.13
N CYS A 1033 22.90 16.36 -43.87
CA CYS A 1033 23.14 17.37 -44.89
C CYS A 1033 24.49 18.08 -44.70
N ASN A 1034 24.95 18.75 -45.75
CA ASN A 1034 25.91 19.83 -45.62
C ASN A 1034 25.25 21.01 -44.89
N ASP A 1035 25.95 21.62 -43.93
CA ASP A 1035 25.44 22.77 -43.18
C ASP A 1035 25.61 24.06 -43.99
N ALA A 1036 24.51 24.69 -44.38
CA ALA A 1036 24.52 25.99 -45.07
C ALA A 1036 25.03 27.12 -44.17
N ILE A 1037 24.79 26.98 -42.86
CA ILE A 1037 25.24 27.88 -41.80
C ILE A 1037 25.85 26.99 -40.74
N ASP A 1038 27.09 27.26 -40.34
CA ASP A 1038 27.73 26.60 -39.22
C ASP A 1038 28.03 27.60 -38.10
N LEU A 1039 28.04 27.14 -36.85
CA LEU A 1039 28.20 27.96 -35.66
C LEU A 1039 29.38 27.48 -34.81
N PRO A 1040 30.28 28.38 -34.36
CA PRO A 1040 31.38 27.99 -33.49
C PRO A 1040 30.85 27.62 -32.10
N VAL A 1041 31.53 26.68 -31.44
CA VAL A 1041 31.34 26.41 -30.00
C VAL A 1041 32.45 27.11 -29.22
N PRO A 1042 32.14 28.12 -28.38
CA PRO A 1042 33.16 28.87 -27.65
C PRO A 1042 34.09 27.97 -26.83
N GLY A 1043 35.40 28.15 -27.02
CA GLY A 1043 36.44 27.39 -26.31
C GLY A 1043 36.69 25.98 -26.85
N GLN A 1044 36.13 25.62 -28.00
CA GLN A 1044 36.35 24.34 -28.69
C GLN A 1044 36.86 24.60 -30.12
N LYS A 1045 37.56 23.63 -30.72
CA LYS A 1045 37.92 23.67 -32.15
C LYS A 1045 36.77 23.20 -33.04
N TYR A 1046 35.92 22.29 -32.55
CA TYR A 1046 34.74 21.88 -33.31
C TYR A 1046 33.63 22.94 -33.31
N THR A 1047 32.78 22.86 -34.33
CA THR A 1047 31.56 23.66 -34.49
C THR A 1047 30.31 22.82 -34.20
N PHE A 1048 29.13 23.44 -34.17
CA PHE A 1048 27.85 22.73 -34.06
C PHE A 1048 27.62 21.77 -35.22
N GLY A 1049 27.97 22.13 -36.46
CA GLY A 1049 27.90 21.24 -37.62
C GLY A 1049 28.78 20.00 -37.48
N ILE A 1050 30.01 20.17 -36.94
CA ILE A 1050 30.89 19.03 -36.65
C ILE A 1050 30.32 18.13 -35.53
N VAL A 1051 29.73 18.72 -34.49
CA VAL A 1051 29.05 17.94 -33.43
C VAL A 1051 27.87 17.16 -34.01
N LYS A 1052 27.02 17.80 -34.83
CA LYS A 1052 25.90 17.14 -35.51
C LYS A 1052 26.39 15.98 -36.37
N ALA A 1053 27.42 16.19 -37.18
CA ALA A 1053 28.01 15.15 -38.02
C ALA A 1053 28.59 14.00 -37.19
N ALA A 1054 29.28 14.30 -36.08
CA ALA A 1054 29.81 13.28 -35.16
C ALA A 1054 28.70 12.48 -34.49
N GLN A 1055 27.59 13.12 -34.07
CA GLN A 1055 26.42 12.44 -33.51
C GLN A 1055 25.77 11.52 -34.53
N ALA A 1056 25.52 12.00 -35.75
CA ALA A 1056 24.93 11.20 -36.83
C ALA A 1056 25.79 9.97 -37.15
N ARG A 1057 27.10 10.15 -37.27
CA ARG A 1057 28.06 9.06 -37.54
C ARG A 1057 28.17 8.08 -36.39
N GLY A 1058 28.26 8.57 -35.15
CA GLY A 1058 28.35 7.70 -33.97
C GLY A 1058 27.08 6.87 -33.75
N ASP A 1059 25.92 7.47 -34.01
CA ASP A 1059 24.64 6.77 -33.99
C ASP A 1059 24.53 5.72 -35.11
N PHE A 1060 24.92 6.09 -36.33
CA PHE A 1060 24.96 5.19 -37.50
C PHE A 1060 25.86 3.98 -37.23
N GLN A 1061 27.06 4.21 -36.70
CA GLN A 1061 28.02 3.16 -36.39
C GLN A 1061 27.45 2.16 -35.39
N VAL A 1062 26.81 2.62 -34.31
CA VAL A 1062 26.23 1.72 -33.31
C VAL A 1062 25.06 0.92 -33.91
N LEU A 1063 24.22 1.52 -34.76
CA LEU A 1063 23.20 0.77 -35.50
C LEU A 1063 23.83 -0.34 -36.35
N ALA A 1064 24.89 -0.05 -37.10
CA ALA A 1064 25.61 -1.03 -37.91
C ALA A 1064 26.23 -2.15 -37.06
N GLU A 1065 26.91 -1.82 -35.96
CA GLU A 1065 27.50 -2.77 -35.01
C GLU A 1065 26.44 -3.69 -34.37
N ARG A 1066 25.22 -3.18 -34.19
CA ARG A 1066 24.05 -3.97 -33.74
C ARG A 1066 23.36 -4.72 -34.88
N ASN A 1067 23.99 -4.85 -36.04
CA ASN A 1067 23.48 -5.55 -37.23
C ASN A 1067 22.14 -5.00 -37.73
N ARG A 1068 21.90 -3.70 -37.58
CA ARG A 1068 20.69 -3.05 -38.09
C ARG A 1068 20.79 -2.82 -39.59
N ARG A 1069 19.62 -2.80 -40.23
CA ARG A 1069 19.46 -2.51 -41.66
C ARG A 1069 19.43 -1.00 -41.82
N VAL A 1070 20.59 -0.37 -41.97
CA VAL A 1070 20.71 1.10 -41.96
C VAL A 1070 21.32 1.61 -43.27
N LEU A 1071 20.73 2.68 -43.82
CA LEU A 1071 21.23 3.41 -44.98
C LEU A 1071 21.25 4.89 -44.61
N ARG A 1072 22.35 5.60 -44.90
CA ARG A 1072 22.44 7.05 -44.70
C ARG A 1072 22.39 7.77 -46.02
N VAL A 1073 21.40 8.65 -46.16
CA VAL A 1073 21.27 9.65 -47.21
C VAL A 1073 21.93 10.93 -46.74
N HIS A 1074 22.84 11.48 -47.54
CA HIS A 1074 23.47 12.76 -47.29
C HIS A 1074 23.09 13.74 -48.40
N LEU A 1075 22.44 14.83 -47.98
CA LEU A 1075 21.94 15.91 -48.83
C LEU A 1075 22.98 17.02 -48.97
N GLU A 1076 22.89 17.81 -50.03
CA GLU A 1076 23.61 19.08 -50.13
C GLU A 1076 23.00 20.15 -49.19
N ALA A 1077 23.56 21.36 -49.21
CA ALA A 1077 23.20 22.44 -48.29
C ALA A 1077 21.74 22.92 -48.41
N ASP A 1078 21.11 22.79 -49.57
CA ASP A 1078 19.67 23.02 -49.75
C ASP A 1078 18.88 21.77 -49.34
N VAL A 1079 18.62 21.66 -48.03
CA VAL A 1079 17.86 20.56 -47.42
C VAL A 1079 16.46 20.45 -48.04
N GLY A 1080 15.82 21.57 -48.36
CA GLY A 1080 14.48 21.59 -48.94
C GLY A 1080 14.45 20.95 -50.33
N ALA A 1081 15.40 21.28 -51.20
CA ALA A 1081 15.58 20.65 -52.50
C ALA A 1081 15.96 19.16 -52.35
N GLY A 1082 16.92 18.85 -51.48
CA GLY A 1082 17.37 17.49 -51.21
C GLY A 1082 16.25 16.55 -50.76
N LEU A 1083 15.40 16.98 -49.82
CA LEU A 1083 14.22 16.21 -49.39
C LEU A 1083 13.20 16.01 -50.52
N THR A 1084 13.08 16.96 -51.45
CA THR A 1084 12.19 16.81 -52.62
C THR A 1084 12.71 15.72 -53.56
N THR A 1085 14.01 15.73 -53.83
CA THR A 1085 14.67 14.69 -54.64
C THR A 1085 14.54 13.33 -53.96
N LEU A 1086 14.80 13.24 -52.66
CA LEU A 1086 14.63 12.00 -51.89
C LEU A 1086 13.20 11.47 -51.95
N GLN A 1087 12.19 12.33 -51.75
CA GLN A 1087 10.78 11.95 -51.83
C GLN A 1087 10.42 11.39 -53.22
N LYS A 1088 10.88 12.04 -54.29
CA LYS A 1088 10.67 11.56 -55.67
C LYS A 1088 11.34 10.20 -55.89
N ALA A 1089 12.57 10.02 -55.42
CA ALA A 1089 13.31 8.78 -55.58
C ALA A 1089 12.66 7.62 -54.78
N ILE A 1090 12.16 7.86 -53.57
CA ILE A 1090 11.41 6.87 -52.79
C ILE A 1090 10.07 6.54 -53.48
N THR A 1091 9.40 7.55 -54.05
CA THR A 1091 8.17 7.32 -54.82
C THR A 1091 8.42 6.42 -56.02
N ALA A 1092 9.47 6.68 -56.79
CA ALA A 1092 9.88 5.83 -57.90
C ALA A 1092 10.29 4.41 -57.43
N ALA A 1093 10.96 4.30 -56.28
CA ALA A 1093 11.36 3.03 -55.70
C ALA A 1093 10.18 2.13 -55.33
N LEU A 1094 9.08 2.73 -54.83
CA LEU A 1094 7.88 2.02 -54.40
C LEU A 1094 6.86 1.76 -55.52
N MET A 1095 6.89 2.56 -56.60
CA MET A 1095 5.97 2.41 -57.76
C MET A 1095 6.52 1.53 -58.89
N SER A 1096 7.82 1.21 -58.86
CA SER A 1096 8.47 0.29 -59.80
C SER A 1096 8.54 -1.11 -59.23
#